data_AF-A0A1M7LYJ9-F1
#
_entry.id   AF-A0A1M7LYJ9-F1
#
_cell.length_a   1.000
_cell.length_b   1.000
_cell.length_c   1.000
_cell.angle_alpha   90.00
_cell.angle_beta   90.00
_cell.angle_gamma   90.00
#
_symmetry.space_group_name_H-M   'P 1'
#
loop_
_entity.id
_entity.type
_entity.pdbx_description
1 polymer ?
#
loop_
_entity_poly.entity_id
_entity_poly.type
_entity_poly.pdbx_seq_one_letter_code
_entity_poly.pdbx_strand_id
1 'polypeptide(L)'
;MRFTVLGPLEAIRDGRPVLLGGANQRAVLAFLLLRPNRVVATSELIKALWGEGAPPTARKMVQNAVAGLRRALGPEAALSTVPPGYVLRIDPDAIDLTRFDELVRSGRDALRAQDWESAAVLLREALALWRGPVLADVAETGVGWHELAMVKETRLAAFEDCVEAELTLGRHREVVGELAAMSEQEPARERTCGLLMLALYRCGRQPEALAAYQRLRDRLVGDFGLDPGAELQDLERAILKQHPMLALPPLRAREAGRTEPVRTSAGSRTDRAAPPAGPVAAGAPSPAAPGPGSPPAPAPASAPALALAERKQVSVLLVRASLGSGAADDPEQVDEALRDLHRITAEEAARYGGLVRDPLGPVLPVLFGLPRTHEDDPARAVRTALAIRDRIGASRGCVTVKSAVATGEILARYRSEDDRQPAEVTGAVLDRCERLLQLTGSGGVRICDRTFASSTDRYAPDGDAGAPTGHNGLAVIAVEAAPEAPRPDVPLIGRDRELDVLTGLLGDVMRRDRPHLATVLGESGIGKSRLVAEFCRRAGTVPGASVRRLSARVPAVGPRRALKPLAAIVRSYAGIAPGDRGTGAEHRLAAAVHDLLGTGREADRVLAGLHECLGLGGTGDRTEKGGTHFTGVFAAWRRLVEEIAARQPLVLVLEDLHHADDTFLDQVEDLTERALRVPLFIVTTARPELRQRRPRWCCGKRDATAVVLDPLSDGATTALLDRLLTRPPGIPVDPQLLSLIGGIPRYAEEYAPALTSLRAGSVPEPPAVVRTIVAARLDTLPVAEKAVLRDAAVFGGTVWTAGVAAVGGRAHRDVDAALRLLERKDFLRRVGRNPRQDDTEYVVRHRLVRDVCYAQLTRQDRLLKHRRAIGWIGALPAQHGDLLVHHYRQLVALSAADEQAVDPVAVEACRALVEAGRRAAAAGGHDSAARCYRAASELCPGAAPGRRQLSPVYRQSPRASATAAVLDGVCG
;
A
#
# COMPACT_ATOMS: atom_id res chain seq x y z
N MET A 1 37.97 4.85 34.70
CA MET A 1 36.74 4.05 34.95
C MET A 1 36.22 3.40 33.66
N ARG A 2 35.64 2.19 33.69
CA ARG A 2 35.03 1.49 32.54
C ARG A 2 33.62 0.99 32.88
N PHE A 3 32.73 0.92 31.89
CA PHE A 3 31.37 0.43 32.04
C PHE A 3 31.08 -0.65 31.03
N THR A 4 30.37 -1.68 31.50
CA THR A 4 29.94 -2.77 30.64
C THR A 4 28.43 -2.89 30.68
N VAL A 5 27.79 -2.73 29.53
CA VAL A 5 26.32 -2.74 29.36
C VAL A 5 25.84 -3.85 28.42
N LEU A 6 26.75 -4.51 27.68
CA LEU A 6 26.46 -5.65 26.80
C LEU A 6 26.34 -6.96 27.60
N GLY A 7 25.48 -6.95 28.62
CA GLY A 7 25.36 -7.95 29.67
C GLY A 7 24.78 -7.28 30.92
N PRO A 8 24.94 -7.88 32.11
CA PRO A 8 24.66 -7.18 33.36
C PRO A 8 25.47 -5.87 33.46
N LEU A 9 24.83 -4.81 33.97
CA LEU A 9 25.46 -3.52 34.21
C LEU A 9 26.55 -3.65 35.27
N GLU A 10 27.78 -3.37 34.87
CA GLU A 10 28.92 -3.30 35.78
C GLU A 10 29.71 -2.01 35.53
N ALA A 11 30.18 -1.41 36.63
CA ALA A 11 31.11 -0.31 36.61
C ALA A 11 32.43 -0.78 37.22
N ILE A 12 33.54 -0.57 36.53
CA ILE A 12 34.86 -1.08 36.92
C ILE A 12 35.81 0.12 37.10
N ARG A 13 36.45 0.19 38.26
CA ARG A 13 37.52 1.17 38.56
C ARG A 13 38.79 0.41 38.89
N ASP A 14 39.87 0.68 38.17
CA ASP A 14 41.19 0.05 38.36
C ASP A 14 41.13 -1.49 38.40
N GLY A 15 40.29 -2.07 37.54
CA GLY A 15 40.08 -3.52 37.45
C GLY A 15 39.19 -4.13 38.53
N ARG A 16 38.61 -3.34 39.44
CA ARG A 16 37.69 -3.80 40.50
C ARG A 16 36.25 -3.34 40.27
N PRO A 17 35.24 -4.18 40.54
CA PRO A 17 33.83 -3.80 40.40
C PRO A 17 33.44 -2.76 41.46
N VAL A 18 32.71 -1.74 41.03
CA VAL A 18 32.12 -0.70 41.88
C VAL A 18 30.69 -1.11 42.24
N LEU A 19 30.35 -1.09 43.53
CA LEU A 19 29.00 -1.38 43.99
C LEU A 19 28.03 -0.27 43.54
N LEU A 20 27.22 -0.57 42.54
CA LEU A 20 26.09 0.24 42.11
C LEU A 20 24.93 -0.03 43.07
N GLY A 21 24.25 1.03 43.55
CA GLY A 21 23.17 0.87 44.55
C GLY A 21 21.90 0.21 44.01
N GLY A 22 20.76 0.47 44.64
CA GLY A 22 19.48 -0.21 44.32
C GLY A 22 18.99 -0.03 42.87
N ALA A 23 17.94 -0.78 42.50
CA ALA A 23 17.42 -0.88 41.12
C ALA A 23 17.28 0.47 40.39
N ASN A 24 16.73 1.50 41.05
CA ASN A 24 16.57 2.83 40.46
C ASN A 24 17.91 3.52 40.12
N GLN A 25 18.98 3.28 40.91
CA GLN A 25 20.32 3.82 40.60
C GLN A 25 20.91 3.15 39.37
N ARG A 26 20.81 1.82 39.30
CA ARG A 26 21.29 1.03 38.16
C ARG A 26 20.54 1.41 36.89
N ALA A 27 19.22 1.54 36.95
CA ALA A 27 18.40 1.94 35.82
C ALA A 27 18.70 3.39 35.35
N VAL A 28 18.86 4.36 36.26
CA VAL A 28 19.27 5.73 35.87
C VAL A 28 20.64 5.71 35.18
N LEU A 29 21.61 5.00 35.75
CA LEU A 29 22.95 4.90 35.15
C LEU A 29 22.92 4.21 33.79
N ALA A 30 22.20 3.09 33.67
CA ALA A 30 22.02 2.34 32.44
C ALA A 30 21.42 3.23 31.33
N PHE A 31 20.36 3.98 31.62
CA PHE A 31 19.72 4.85 30.64
C PHE A 31 20.64 5.99 30.19
N LEU A 32 21.48 6.53 31.09
CA LEU A 32 22.49 7.53 30.75
C LEU A 32 23.64 6.94 29.91
N LEU A 33 24.04 5.69 30.18
CA LEU A 33 25.10 5.00 29.43
C LEU A 33 24.67 4.60 28.02
N LEU A 34 23.37 4.43 27.76
CA LEU A 34 22.82 4.27 26.41
C LEU A 34 22.85 5.59 25.61
N ARG A 35 23.06 6.72 26.28
CA ARG A 35 23.11 8.07 25.68
C ARG A 35 24.31 8.86 26.22
N PRO A 36 25.54 8.33 26.07
CA PRO A 36 26.72 8.93 26.69
C PRO A 36 26.94 10.34 26.13
N ASN A 37 27.41 11.25 26.97
CA ASN A 37 27.73 12.63 26.59
C ASN A 37 26.54 13.47 26.08
N ARG A 38 25.29 13.00 26.24
CA ARG A 38 24.06 13.74 25.92
C ARG A 38 23.26 14.11 27.16
N VAL A 39 22.59 15.26 27.14
CA VAL A 39 21.70 15.69 28.23
C VAL A 39 20.39 14.90 28.13
N VAL A 40 20.04 14.18 29.19
CA VAL A 40 18.76 13.47 29.32
C VAL A 40 17.87 14.24 30.30
N ALA A 41 16.67 14.62 29.85
CA ALA A 41 15.73 15.38 30.65
C ALA A 41 15.24 14.57 31.88
N THR A 42 14.95 15.26 32.98
CA THR A 42 14.44 14.58 34.19
C THR A 42 13.11 13.87 33.92
N SER A 43 12.25 14.44 33.08
CA SER A 43 10.98 13.82 32.64
C SER A 43 11.20 12.53 31.87
N GLU A 44 12.25 12.45 31.04
CA GLU A 44 12.59 11.23 30.30
C GLU A 44 13.09 10.13 31.23
N LEU A 45 13.93 10.46 32.22
CA LEU A 45 14.36 9.49 33.24
C LEU A 45 13.16 8.94 34.04
N ILE A 46 12.20 9.80 34.40
CA ILE A 46 10.98 9.37 35.09
C ILE A 46 10.18 8.42 34.19
N LYS A 47 9.96 8.80 32.93
CA LYS A 47 9.24 7.95 31.97
C LYS A 47 9.95 6.61 31.74
N ALA A 48 11.28 6.61 31.67
CA ALA A 48 12.08 5.40 31.49
C ALA A 48 11.94 4.44 32.70
N LEU A 49 11.93 4.97 33.92
CA LEU A 49 11.87 4.15 35.13
C LEU A 49 10.46 3.61 35.44
N TRP A 50 9.41 4.36 35.13
CA TRP A 50 8.05 4.03 35.59
C TRP A 50 6.95 4.03 34.51
N GLY A 51 7.26 4.41 33.26
CA GLY A 51 6.25 4.52 32.20
C GLY A 51 5.13 5.50 32.57
N GLU A 52 3.88 5.06 32.39
CA GLU A 52 2.67 5.83 32.75
C GLU A 52 2.33 5.74 34.26
N GLY A 53 2.98 4.84 35.02
CA GLY A 53 2.72 4.59 36.44
C GLY A 53 3.65 5.33 37.41
N ALA A 54 4.14 6.52 37.05
CA ALA A 54 5.12 7.24 37.87
C ALA A 54 4.56 7.69 39.23
N PRO A 55 5.24 7.39 40.36
CA PRO A 55 4.78 7.85 41.66
C PRO A 55 4.90 9.39 41.78
N PRO A 56 4.08 10.06 42.63
CA PRO A 56 4.18 11.50 42.85
C PRO A 56 5.58 11.96 43.31
N THR A 57 6.35 11.06 43.93
CA THR A 57 7.71 11.28 44.42
C THR A 57 8.80 10.96 43.40
N ALA A 58 8.47 10.59 42.15
CA ALA A 58 9.41 10.12 41.13
C ALA A 58 10.59 11.08 40.89
N ARG A 59 10.33 12.40 40.82
CA ARG A 59 11.40 13.41 40.64
C ARG A 59 12.41 13.36 41.80
N LYS A 60 11.95 13.22 43.05
CA LYS A 60 12.81 13.09 44.24
C LYS A 60 13.57 11.77 44.23
N MET A 61 12.95 10.68 43.75
CA MET A 61 13.61 9.39 43.60
C MET A 61 14.74 9.43 42.56
N VAL A 62 14.56 10.12 41.43
CA VAL A 62 15.63 10.33 40.44
C VAL A 62 16.78 11.16 41.03
N GLN A 63 16.49 12.23 41.75
CA GLN A 63 17.51 13.04 42.43
C GLN A 63 18.32 12.22 43.44
N ASN A 64 17.65 11.40 44.24
CA ASN A 64 18.30 10.49 45.19
C ASN A 64 19.17 9.44 44.48
N ALA A 65 18.69 8.91 43.35
CA ALA A 65 19.46 7.98 42.54
C ALA A 65 20.74 8.63 41.98
N VAL A 66 20.63 9.83 41.41
CA VAL A 66 21.78 10.60 40.91
C VAL A 66 22.77 10.94 42.03
N ALA A 67 22.29 11.32 43.22
CA ALA A 67 23.15 11.59 44.38
C ALA A 67 23.88 10.32 44.88
N GLY A 68 23.23 9.15 44.81
CA GLY A 68 23.86 7.85 45.07
C GLY A 68 24.95 7.54 44.05
N LEU A 69 24.64 7.71 42.76
CA LEU A 69 25.59 7.48 41.67
C LEU A 69 26.82 8.40 41.76
N ARG A 70 26.66 9.69 42.07
CA ARG A 70 27.81 10.59 42.27
C ARG A 70 28.79 10.10 43.34
N ARG A 71 28.27 9.54 44.44
CA ARG A 71 29.10 8.96 45.50
C ARG A 71 29.82 7.69 45.05
N ALA A 72 29.13 6.83 44.30
CA ALA A 72 29.69 5.57 43.82
C ALA A 72 30.75 5.78 42.70
N LEU A 73 30.43 6.62 41.71
CA LEU A 73 31.23 6.79 40.49
C LEU A 73 32.42 7.73 40.67
N GLY A 74 32.43 8.58 41.71
CA GLY A 74 33.54 9.51 41.98
C GLY A 74 33.67 10.62 40.91
N PRO A 75 34.71 11.46 40.98
CA PRO A 75 34.88 12.62 40.09
C PRO A 75 35.24 12.26 38.64
N GLU A 76 35.70 11.03 38.37
CA GLU A 76 36.16 10.60 37.04
C GLU A 76 35.03 10.39 36.03
N ALA A 77 33.82 10.02 36.47
CA ALA A 77 32.64 9.97 35.63
C ALA A 77 31.78 11.19 35.96
N ALA A 78 31.93 12.26 35.17
CA ALA A 78 31.31 13.55 35.46
C ALA A 78 29.80 13.51 35.17
N LEU A 79 29.03 13.01 36.13
CA LEU A 79 27.56 13.08 36.15
C LEU A 79 27.11 14.49 36.56
N SER A 80 27.00 15.38 35.58
CA SER A 80 26.64 16.79 35.78
C SER A 80 25.14 17.01 35.69
N THR A 81 24.62 17.93 36.50
CA THR A 81 23.25 18.44 36.34
C THR A 81 23.29 19.59 35.34
N VAL A 82 22.58 19.45 34.22
CA VAL A 82 22.49 20.46 33.15
C VAL A 82 21.03 20.59 32.77
N PRO A 83 20.39 21.77 32.91
CA PRO A 83 18.98 21.93 32.54
C PRO A 83 18.70 21.42 31.11
N PRO A 84 17.61 20.65 30.88
CA PRO A 84 16.53 20.26 31.81
C PRO A 84 16.74 18.94 32.59
N GLY A 85 17.95 18.41 32.68
CA GLY A 85 18.22 17.16 33.42
C GLY A 85 19.68 16.86 33.73
N TYR A 86 20.18 15.72 33.25
CA TYR A 86 21.49 15.20 33.64
C TYR A 86 22.28 14.71 32.42
N VAL A 87 23.61 14.82 32.48
CA VAL A 87 24.53 14.28 31.47
C VAL A 87 25.62 13.48 32.16
N LEU A 88 25.88 12.27 31.65
CA LEU A 88 27.04 11.49 32.04
C LEU A 88 28.15 11.76 31.02
N ARG A 89 29.17 12.53 31.43
CA ARG A 89 30.35 12.78 30.60
C ARG A 89 31.38 11.69 30.83
N ILE A 90 31.73 10.99 29.76
CA ILE A 90 32.64 9.85 29.79
C ILE A 90 33.32 9.68 28.45
N ASP A 91 34.56 9.20 28.47
CA ASP A 91 35.27 8.71 27.30
C ASP A 91 34.45 7.59 26.63
N PRO A 92 34.08 7.72 25.33
CA PRO A 92 33.36 6.68 24.61
C PRO A 92 34.06 5.30 24.68
N ASP A 93 35.39 5.24 24.67
CA ASP A 93 36.16 3.99 24.74
C ASP A 93 36.04 3.27 26.10
N ALA A 94 35.52 3.96 27.11
CA ALA A 94 35.25 3.39 28.42
C ALA A 94 33.95 2.57 28.46
N ILE A 95 33.13 2.57 27.40
CA ILE A 95 31.87 1.82 27.32
C ILE A 95 32.00 0.71 26.26
N ASP A 96 31.74 -0.53 26.66
CA ASP A 96 31.75 -1.69 25.75
C ASP A 96 30.78 -1.54 24.55
N LEU A 97 29.62 -0.92 24.74
CA LEU A 97 28.65 -0.61 23.68
C LEU A 97 29.23 0.29 22.58
N THR A 98 29.94 1.36 22.94
CA THR A 98 30.54 2.26 21.94
C THR A 98 31.65 1.55 21.17
N ARG A 99 32.48 0.75 21.86
CA ARG A 99 33.49 -0.08 21.21
C ARG A 99 32.86 -1.12 20.27
N PHE A 100 31.74 -1.72 20.65
CA PHE A 100 30.96 -2.62 19.80
C PHE A 100 30.49 -1.91 18.52
N ASP A 101 29.88 -0.73 18.64
CA ASP A 101 29.39 0.04 17.50
C ASP A 101 30.52 0.41 16.51
N GLU A 102 31.71 0.74 17.03
CA GLU A 102 32.89 1.05 16.20
C GLU A 102 33.45 -0.17 15.46
N LEU A 103 33.53 -1.33 16.13
CA LEU A 103 33.96 -2.58 15.51
C LEU A 103 32.95 -3.03 14.44
N VAL A 104 31.65 -2.92 14.70
CA VAL A 104 30.59 -3.22 13.72
C VAL A 104 30.68 -2.29 12.52
N ARG A 105 30.88 -0.99 12.73
CA ARG A 105 31.07 -0.02 11.66
C ARG A 105 32.29 -0.37 10.80
N SER A 106 33.42 -0.67 11.43
CA SER A 106 34.67 -1.02 10.74
C SER A 106 34.55 -2.36 9.99
N GLY A 107 33.88 -3.35 10.58
CA GLY A 107 33.57 -4.62 9.92
C GLY A 107 32.68 -4.44 8.69
N ARG A 108 31.67 -3.58 8.76
CA ARG A 108 30.82 -3.22 7.61
C ARG A 108 31.56 -2.43 6.54
N ASP A 109 32.51 -1.59 6.92
CA ASP A 109 33.41 -0.92 5.97
C ASP A 109 34.25 -1.97 5.21
N ALA A 110 34.78 -2.99 5.91
CA ALA A 110 35.51 -4.10 5.30
C ALA A 110 34.61 -4.97 4.38
N LEU A 111 33.36 -5.26 4.77
CA LEU A 111 32.38 -5.94 3.90
C LEU A 111 32.14 -5.18 2.60
N ARG A 112 31.96 -3.85 2.68
CA ARG A 112 31.78 -2.98 1.50
C ARG A 112 33.02 -2.97 0.59
N ALA A 113 34.20 -3.12 1.17
CA ALA A 113 35.46 -3.26 0.44
C ALA A 113 35.72 -4.70 -0.07
N GLN A 114 34.82 -5.65 0.21
CA GLN A 114 34.98 -7.08 -0.09
C GLN A 114 36.22 -7.73 0.58
N ASP A 115 36.70 -7.15 1.68
CA ASP A 115 37.72 -7.74 2.54
C ASP A 115 37.05 -8.62 3.61
N TRP A 116 36.62 -9.80 3.17
CA TRP A 116 35.83 -10.73 3.99
C TRP A 116 36.58 -11.23 5.23
N GLU A 117 37.91 -11.37 5.16
CA GLU A 117 38.73 -11.83 6.29
C GLU A 117 38.75 -10.79 7.41
N SER A 118 39.05 -9.53 7.07
CA SER A 118 39.03 -8.43 8.05
C SER A 118 37.63 -8.20 8.60
N ALA A 119 36.59 -8.31 7.75
CA ALA A 119 35.20 -8.20 8.18
C ALA A 119 34.84 -9.27 9.22
N ALA A 120 35.15 -10.54 8.95
CA ALA A 120 34.87 -11.64 9.87
C ALA A 120 35.58 -11.45 11.22
N VAL A 121 36.86 -11.07 11.21
CA VAL A 121 37.64 -10.82 12.44
C VAL A 121 37.02 -9.69 13.27
N LEU A 122 36.79 -8.52 12.66
CA LEU A 122 36.26 -7.35 13.37
C LEU A 122 34.85 -7.60 13.94
N LEU A 123 33.98 -8.29 13.18
CA LEU A 123 32.63 -8.60 13.63
C LEU A 123 32.62 -9.69 14.72
N ARG A 124 33.51 -10.69 14.65
CA ARG A 124 33.71 -11.67 15.74
C ARG A 124 34.19 -10.99 17.01
N GLU A 125 35.15 -10.06 16.91
CA GLU A 125 35.63 -9.27 18.05
C GLU A 125 34.50 -8.42 18.67
N ALA A 126 33.65 -7.81 17.84
CA ALA A 126 32.49 -7.06 18.32
C ALA A 126 31.52 -7.97 19.10
N LEU A 127 31.17 -9.12 18.54
CA LEU A 127 30.24 -10.07 19.16
C LEU A 127 30.81 -10.67 20.45
N ALA A 128 32.13 -10.82 20.58
CA ALA A 128 32.79 -11.33 21.79
C ALA A 128 32.69 -10.36 22.98
N LEU A 129 32.34 -9.09 22.78
CA LEU A 129 32.07 -8.14 23.86
C LEU A 129 30.77 -8.45 24.63
N TRP A 130 29.87 -9.24 24.03
CA TRP A 130 28.59 -9.58 24.62
C TRP A 130 28.72 -10.71 25.65
N ARG A 131 28.27 -10.43 26.87
CA ARG A 131 28.31 -11.37 28.01
C ARG A 131 26.92 -11.92 28.39
N GLY A 132 25.87 -11.47 27.68
CA GLY A 132 24.48 -11.84 27.93
C GLY A 132 23.51 -10.88 27.24
N PRO A 133 22.22 -10.87 27.63
CA PRO A 133 21.28 -9.84 27.23
C PRO A 133 21.76 -8.45 27.67
N VAL A 134 21.55 -7.42 26.83
CA VAL A 134 21.91 -6.03 27.14
C VAL A 134 21.21 -5.58 28.42
N LEU A 135 21.97 -5.09 29.39
CA LEU A 135 21.50 -4.64 30.69
C LEU A 135 20.55 -5.63 31.38
N ALA A 136 20.92 -6.92 31.38
CA ALA A 136 20.08 -8.02 31.88
C ALA A 136 19.49 -7.77 33.28
N ASP A 137 20.30 -7.23 34.20
CA ASP A 137 19.91 -6.89 35.58
C ASP A 137 18.86 -5.77 35.66
N VAL A 138 18.84 -4.88 34.67
CA VAL A 138 17.85 -3.80 34.59
C VAL A 138 16.60 -4.32 33.86
N ALA A 139 16.77 -5.08 32.79
CA ALA A 139 15.66 -5.70 32.05
C ALA A 139 14.80 -6.61 32.94
N GLU A 140 15.41 -7.40 33.83
CA GLU A 140 14.71 -8.25 34.80
C GLU A 140 13.80 -7.49 35.77
N THR A 141 14.06 -6.19 35.97
CA THR A 141 13.18 -5.33 36.80
C THR A 141 11.92 -4.85 36.07
N GLY A 142 11.66 -5.34 34.86
CA GLY A 142 10.49 -5.01 34.03
C GLY A 142 10.72 -3.83 33.08
N VAL A 143 11.98 -3.44 32.88
CA VAL A 143 12.35 -2.30 32.03
C VAL A 143 12.36 -2.69 30.56
N GLY A 144 11.46 -2.09 29.77
CA GLY A 144 11.31 -2.33 28.33
C GLY A 144 11.65 -1.12 27.46
N TRP A 145 12.86 -0.57 27.57
CA TRP A 145 13.26 0.60 26.78
C TRP A 145 13.47 0.27 25.29
N HIS A 146 13.10 1.21 24.42
CA HIS A 146 13.32 1.08 22.98
C HIS A 146 14.81 0.96 22.64
N GLU A 147 15.69 1.64 23.37
CA GLU A 147 17.14 1.57 23.21
C GLU A 147 17.68 0.15 23.42
N LEU A 148 17.13 -0.63 24.36
CA LEU A 148 17.54 -2.02 24.59
C LEU A 148 17.20 -2.90 23.37
N ALA A 149 16.00 -2.69 22.79
CA ALA A 149 15.59 -3.38 21.58
C ALA A 149 16.49 -3.01 20.39
N MET A 150 16.85 -1.73 20.23
CA MET A 150 17.77 -1.28 19.16
C MET A 150 19.17 -1.89 19.29
N VAL A 151 19.70 -1.98 20.50
CA VAL A 151 21.02 -2.60 20.75
C VAL A 151 20.96 -4.12 20.50
N LYS A 152 19.88 -4.79 20.91
CA LYS A 152 19.62 -6.20 20.56
C LYS A 152 19.59 -6.38 19.03
N GLU A 153 18.88 -5.53 18.30
CA GLU A 153 18.79 -5.65 16.85
C GLU A 153 20.13 -5.41 16.14
N THR A 154 20.93 -4.49 16.66
CA THR A 154 22.27 -4.23 16.13
C THR A 154 23.18 -5.45 16.31
N ARG A 155 23.08 -6.17 17.43
CA ARG A 155 23.78 -7.45 17.65
C ARG A 155 23.41 -8.50 16.61
N LEU A 156 22.12 -8.68 16.40
CA LEU A 156 21.60 -9.71 15.50
C LEU A 156 22.03 -9.40 14.06
N ALA A 157 21.95 -8.14 13.64
CA ALA A 157 22.44 -7.71 12.33
C ALA A 157 23.96 -7.91 12.19
N ALA A 158 24.75 -7.58 13.22
CA ALA A 158 26.20 -7.79 13.20
C ALA A 158 26.57 -9.29 13.13
N PHE A 159 25.80 -10.16 13.77
CA PHE A 159 25.94 -11.61 13.65
C PHE A 159 25.65 -12.10 12.23
N GLU A 160 24.56 -11.63 11.61
CA GLU A 160 24.24 -11.96 10.21
C GLU A 160 25.34 -11.50 9.25
N ASP A 161 25.83 -10.27 9.43
CA ASP A 161 26.93 -9.70 8.65
C ASP A 161 28.24 -10.51 8.83
N CYS A 162 28.52 -10.98 10.04
CA CYS A 162 29.68 -11.82 10.35
C CYS A 162 29.60 -13.16 9.62
N VAL A 163 28.44 -13.82 9.73
CA VAL A 163 28.21 -15.13 9.12
C VAL A 163 28.25 -15.04 7.60
N GLU A 164 27.74 -13.96 7.01
CA GLU A 164 27.83 -13.73 5.57
C GLU A 164 29.29 -13.68 5.07
N ALA A 165 30.18 -13.03 5.82
CA ALA A 165 31.62 -13.04 5.54
C ALA A 165 32.21 -14.46 5.64
N GLU A 166 31.92 -15.19 6.72
CA GLU A 166 32.41 -16.56 6.95
C GLU A 166 31.92 -17.54 5.87
N LEU A 167 30.66 -17.42 5.45
CA LEU A 167 30.11 -18.22 4.36
C LEU A 167 30.78 -17.93 3.02
N THR A 168 31.17 -16.68 2.78
CA THR A 168 31.91 -16.26 1.58
C THR A 168 33.34 -16.79 1.59
N LEU A 169 33.97 -16.86 2.76
CA LEU A 169 35.29 -17.48 2.99
C LEU A 169 35.24 -19.02 2.92
N GLY A 170 34.06 -19.63 2.77
CA GLY A 170 33.90 -21.08 2.69
C GLY A 170 33.85 -21.79 4.05
N ARG A 171 33.74 -21.07 5.16
CA ARG A 171 33.68 -21.61 6.54
C ARG A 171 32.26 -22.02 6.94
N HIS A 172 31.52 -22.60 6.01
CA HIS A 172 30.09 -22.93 6.19
C HIS A 172 29.84 -23.98 7.27
N ARG A 173 30.77 -24.92 7.51
CA ARG A 173 30.61 -25.93 8.58
C ARG A 173 30.72 -25.34 9.98
N GLU A 174 31.53 -24.30 10.14
CA GLU A 174 31.84 -23.69 11.44
C GLU A 174 30.65 -22.87 11.97
N VAL A 175 29.87 -22.26 11.08
CA VAL A 175 28.76 -21.36 11.44
C VAL A 175 27.39 -22.05 11.61
N VAL A 176 27.21 -23.31 11.16
CA VAL A 176 25.89 -23.98 11.19
C VAL A 176 25.34 -24.11 12.62
N GLY A 177 26.18 -24.44 13.59
CA GLY A 177 25.74 -24.59 14.98
C GLY A 177 25.23 -23.28 15.58
N GLU A 178 25.98 -22.20 15.38
CA GLU A 178 25.61 -20.87 15.86
C GLU A 178 24.36 -20.32 15.15
N LEU A 179 24.25 -20.54 13.83
CA LEU A 179 23.07 -20.17 13.05
C LEU A 179 21.81 -20.94 13.46
N ALA A 180 21.93 -22.23 13.77
CA ALA A 180 20.80 -23.05 14.24
C ALA A 180 20.29 -22.53 15.58
N ALA A 181 21.19 -22.26 16.54
CA ALA A 181 20.82 -21.67 17.83
C ALA A 181 20.18 -20.29 17.68
N MET A 182 20.71 -19.44 16.78
CA MET A 182 20.12 -18.12 16.50
C MET A 182 18.73 -18.22 15.87
N SER A 183 18.55 -19.16 14.92
CA SER A 183 17.25 -19.38 14.27
C SER A 183 16.19 -19.92 15.22
N GLU A 184 16.56 -20.58 16.32
CA GLU A 184 15.63 -20.99 17.37
C GLU A 184 15.27 -19.83 18.31
N GLN A 185 16.22 -18.93 18.60
CA GLN A 185 16.00 -17.74 19.42
C GLN A 185 15.16 -16.67 18.71
N GLU A 186 15.36 -16.52 17.39
CA GLU A 186 14.68 -15.53 16.54
C GLU A 186 13.95 -16.22 15.37
N PRO A 187 12.88 -17.00 15.63
CA PRO A 187 12.29 -17.91 14.65
C PRO A 187 11.57 -17.23 13.48
N ALA A 188 11.26 -15.93 13.60
CA ALA A 188 10.63 -15.13 12.55
C ALA A 188 11.64 -14.34 11.70
N ARG A 189 12.95 -14.47 11.97
CA ARG A 189 13.98 -13.68 11.30
C ARG A 189 14.46 -14.33 10.01
N GLU A 190 13.91 -13.87 8.89
CA GLU A 190 14.13 -14.46 7.57
C GLU A 190 15.60 -14.50 7.13
N ARG A 191 16.37 -13.43 7.36
CA ARG A 191 17.78 -13.36 6.92
C ARG A 191 18.64 -14.43 7.61
N THR A 192 18.46 -14.63 8.91
CA THR A 192 19.13 -15.72 9.67
C THR A 192 18.75 -17.09 9.12
N CYS A 193 17.46 -17.33 8.82
CA CYS A 193 17.02 -18.58 8.20
C CYS A 193 17.67 -18.78 6.82
N GLY A 194 17.76 -17.74 5.99
CA GLY A 194 18.42 -17.80 4.69
C GLY A 194 19.91 -18.16 4.79
N LEU A 195 20.63 -17.57 5.74
CA LEU A 195 22.02 -17.92 6.01
C LEU A 195 22.17 -19.38 6.49
N LEU A 196 21.26 -19.86 7.35
CA LEU A 196 21.22 -21.26 7.80
C LEU A 196 20.94 -22.22 6.64
N MET A 197 19.97 -21.91 5.78
CA MET A 197 19.64 -22.69 4.58
C MET A 197 20.86 -22.80 3.66
N LEU A 198 21.55 -21.69 3.40
CA LEU A 198 22.73 -21.68 2.54
C LEU A 198 23.90 -22.47 3.15
N ALA A 199 24.14 -22.32 4.46
CA ALA A 199 25.18 -23.05 5.18
C ALA A 199 24.93 -24.57 5.15
N LEU A 200 23.69 -25.00 5.46
CA LEU A 200 23.28 -26.41 5.44
C LEU A 200 23.36 -26.99 4.02
N TYR A 201 22.93 -26.25 3.01
CA TYR A 201 23.05 -26.68 1.61
C TYR A 201 24.52 -26.88 1.21
N ARG A 202 25.40 -25.93 1.53
CA ARG A 202 26.85 -26.04 1.25
C ARG A 202 27.52 -27.18 2.03
N CYS A 203 26.97 -27.58 3.17
CA CYS A 203 27.39 -28.78 3.90
C CYS A 203 26.88 -30.10 3.29
N GLY A 204 26.07 -30.07 2.22
CA GLY A 204 25.42 -31.25 1.65
C GLY A 204 24.15 -31.69 2.40
N ARG A 205 23.65 -30.88 3.33
CA ARG A 205 22.47 -31.16 4.17
C ARG A 205 21.20 -30.52 3.59
N GLN A 206 20.93 -30.78 2.30
CA GLN A 206 19.80 -30.18 1.58
C GLN A 206 18.43 -30.38 2.26
N PRO A 207 18.06 -31.58 2.76
CA PRO A 207 16.76 -31.77 3.42
C PRO A 207 16.59 -30.87 4.65
N GLU A 208 17.65 -30.65 5.41
CA GLU A 208 17.63 -29.83 6.61
C GLU A 208 17.54 -28.34 6.28
N ALA A 209 18.17 -27.90 5.19
CA ALA A 209 18.00 -26.55 4.67
C ALA A 209 16.52 -26.28 4.33
N LEU A 210 15.87 -27.19 3.60
CA LEU A 210 14.45 -27.04 3.26
C LEU A 210 13.53 -27.17 4.48
N ALA A 211 13.90 -27.98 5.47
CA ALA A 211 13.16 -28.07 6.73
C ALA A 211 13.25 -26.77 7.55
N ALA A 212 14.40 -26.07 7.53
CA ALA A 212 14.54 -24.77 8.18
C ALA A 212 13.61 -23.72 7.57
N TYR A 213 13.49 -23.71 6.24
CA TYR A 213 12.54 -22.86 5.52
C TYR A 213 11.08 -23.16 5.91
N GLN A 214 10.70 -24.43 5.91
CA GLN A 214 9.33 -24.84 6.26
C GLN A 214 8.97 -24.44 7.69
N ARG A 215 9.87 -24.63 8.67
CA ARG A 215 9.66 -24.19 10.06
C ARG A 215 9.41 -22.69 10.18
N LEU A 216 10.22 -21.88 9.50
CA LEU A 216 10.03 -20.42 9.50
C LEU A 216 8.74 -20.03 8.80
N ARG A 217 8.40 -20.66 7.66
CA ARG A 217 7.14 -20.42 6.96
C ARG A 217 5.94 -20.72 7.84
N ASP A 218 5.91 -21.88 8.49
CA ASP A 218 4.82 -22.26 9.39
C ASP A 218 4.68 -21.26 10.55
N ARG A 219 5.81 -20.72 11.04
CA ARG A 219 5.80 -19.69 12.08
C ARG A 219 5.29 -18.34 11.57
N LEU A 220 5.73 -17.88 10.41
CA LEU A 220 5.28 -16.60 9.82
C LEU A 220 3.78 -16.64 9.47
N VAL A 221 3.32 -17.76 8.92
CA VAL A 221 1.91 -17.96 8.60
C VAL A 221 1.08 -18.08 9.89
N GLY A 222 1.56 -18.83 10.88
CA GLY A 222 0.86 -19.06 12.14
C GLY A 222 0.76 -17.83 13.03
N ASP A 223 1.87 -17.13 13.28
CA ASP A 223 1.93 -16.02 14.22
C ASP A 223 1.53 -14.67 13.57
N PHE A 224 1.86 -14.49 12.29
CA PHE A 224 1.74 -13.18 11.62
C PHE A 224 0.82 -13.19 10.39
N GLY A 225 0.40 -14.36 9.89
CA GLY A 225 -0.38 -14.47 8.66
C GLY A 225 0.37 -14.02 7.42
N LEU A 226 1.71 -14.11 7.44
CA LEU A 226 2.60 -13.68 6.36
C LEU A 226 3.29 -14.91 5.73
N ASP A 227 3.49 -14.90 4.41
CA ASP A 227 4.42 -15.82 3.75
C ASP A 227 5.86 -15.27 3.85
N PRO A 228 6.90 -16.13 3.77
CA PRO A 228 8.29 -15.69 3.70
C PRO A 228 8.54 -14.72 2.55
N GLY A 229 9.44 -13.76 2.73
CA GLY A 229 9.83 -12.79 1.72
C GLY A 229 10.47 -13.40 0.47
N ALA A 230 10.52 -12.59 -0.60
CA ALA A 230 10.95 -13.04 -1.92
C ALA A 230 12.38 -13.63 -1.95
N GLU A 231 13.32 -13.03 -1.21
CA GLU A 231 14.71 -13.49 -1.15
C GLU A 231 14.82 -14.92 -0.62
N LEU A 232 14.05 -15.25 0.41
CA LEU A 232 14.05 -16.59 1.01
C LEU A 232 13.35 -17.62 0.12
N GLN A 233 12.26 -17.22 -0.55
CA GLN A 233 11.59 -18.04 -1.56
C GLN A 233 12.48 -18.29 -2.80
N ASP A 234 13.28 -17.31 -3.21
CA ASP A 234 14.27 -17.45 -4.27
C ASP A 234 15.37 -18.44 -3.86
N LEU A 235 15.85 -18.38 -2.62
CA LEU A 235 16.84 -19.31 -2.09
C LEU A 235 16.31 -20.75 -2.01
N GLU A 236 15.08 -20.96 -1.53
CA GLU A 236 14.42 -22.28 -1.54
C GLU A 236 14.39 -22.85 -2.98
N ARG A 237 13.95 -22.03 -3.95
CA ARG A 237 13.91 -22.43 -5.37
C ARG A 237 15.29 -22.74 -5.92
N ALA A 238 16.31 -21.95 -5.56
CA ALA A 238 17.68 -22.20 -5.96
C ALA A 238 18.21 -23.52 -5.40
N ILE A 239 17.91 -23.83 -4.13
CA ILE A 239 18.31 -25.08 -3.46
C ILE A 239 17.61 -26.28 -4.11
N LEU A 240 16.30 -26.20 -4.36
CA LEU A 240 15.54 -27.26 -5.04
C LEU A 240 16.07 -27.55 -6.45
N LYS A 241 16.53 -26.53 -7.16
CA LYS A 241 17.10 -26.65 -8.51
C LYS A 241 18.61 -26.90 -8.53
N GLN A 242 19.26 -26.97 -7.37
CA GLN A 242 20.72 -27.06 -7.22
C GLN A 242 21.46 -26.02 -8.07
N HIS A 243 20.98 -24.77 -8.03
CA HIS A 243 21.45 -23.72 -8.94
C HIS A 243 22.95 -23.42 -8.76
N PRO A 244 23.74 -23.27 -9.85
CA PRO A 244 25.18 -23.01 -9.78
C PRO A 244 25.59 -21.80 -8.92
N MET A 245 24.71 -20.79 -8.82
CA MET A 245 24.92 -19.59 -7.98
C MET A 245 25.10 -19.89 -6.48
N LEU A 246 24.70 -21.08 -6.02
CA LEU A 246 24.86 -21.50 -4.61
C LEU A 246 26.28 -21.99 -4.32
N ALA A 247 27.06 -22.30 -5.36
CA ALA A 247 28.46 -22.65 -5.25
C ALA A 247 29.27 -21.46 -4.69
N LEU A 248 30.36 -21.76 -4.00
CA LEU A 248 31.26 -20.73 -3.50
C LEU A 248 31.81 -19.91 -4.68
N PRO A 249 31.85 -18.57 -4.59
CA PRO A 249 32.67 -17.78 -5.50
C PRO A 249 34.10 -18.33 -5.47
N PRO A 250 34.81 -18.43 -6.61
CA PRO A 250 36.21 -18.80 -6.59
C PRO A 250 36.94 -17.78 -5.72
N LEU A 251 37.42 -18.22 -4.54
CA LEU A 251 38.29 -17.41 -3.71
C LEU A 251 39.42 -16.95 -4.62
N ARG A 252 39.57 -15.63 -4.79
CA ARG A 252 40.75 -15.07 -5.44
C ARG A 252 41.93 -15.58 -4.63
N ALA A 253 42.62 -16.59 -5.17
CA ALA A 253 43.87 -17.05 -4.63
C ALA A 253 44.75 -15.82 -4.55
N ARG A 254 45.01 -15.36 -3.31
CA ARG A 254 46.21 -14.60 -3.02
C ARG A 254 47.33 -15.34 -3.74
N GLU A 255 48.02 -14.65 -4.64
CA GLU A 255 49.23 -15.13 -5.26
C GLU A 255 50.16 -15.60 -4.14
N ALA A 256 50.12 -16.91 -3.87
CA ALA A 256 51.21 -17.60 -3.24
C ALA A 256 52.33 -17.54 -4.26
N GLY A 257 53.19 -16.54 -4.11
CA GLY A 257 54.49 -16.47 -4.75
C GLY A 257 55.28 -17.71 -4.38
N ARG A 258 55.04 -18.79 -5.13
CA ARG A 258 55.93 -19.93 -5.25
C ARG A 258 57.26 -19.39 -5.74
N THR A 259 58.26 -19.55 -4.87
CA THR A 259 59.64 -19.83 -5.21
C THR A 259 59.83 -20.33 -6.65
N GLU A 260 60.37 -19.48 -7.51
CA GLU A 260 61.07 -19.93 -8.71
C GLU A 260 62.57 -20.14 -8.39
N PRO A 261 63.19 -21.18 -8.98
CA PRO A 261 64.55 -21.57 -8.68
C PRO A 261 65.58 -20.68 -9.38
N VAL A 262 66.70 -20.53 -8.68
CA VAL A 262 67.96 -19.91 -9.08
C VAL A 262 68.43 -20.33 -10.47
N ARG A 263 68.88 -19.35 -11.29
CA ARG A 263 70.19 -19.37 -11.98
C ARG A 263 70.63 -18.00 -12.54
N THR A 264 71.67 -17.48 -11.89
CA THR A 264 72.88 -16.81 -12.42
C THR A 264 72.74 -15.58 -13.33
N SER A 265 73.18 -14.42 -12.83
CA SER A 265 74.44 -13.80 -13.28
C SER A 265 74.97 -12.79 -12.25
N ALA A 266 76.29 -12.74 -12.11
CA ALA A 266 77.02 -11.86 -11.22
C ALA A 266 77.32 -10.52 -11.93
N GLY A 267 77.32 -9.41 -11.18
CA GLY A 267 77.74 -8.10 -11.69
C GLY A 267 77.61 -6.94 -10.68
N SER A 268 78.67 -6.74 -9.90
CA SER A 268 79.16 -5.55 -9.15
C SER A 268 78.34 -4.23 -9.01
N ARG A 269 78.16 -3.84 -7.72
CA ARG A 269 78.57 -2.60 -7.01
C ARG A 269 78.26 -1.16 -7.54
N THR A 270 77.64 -0.41 -6.61
CA THR A 270 77.86 1.01 -6.15
C THR A 270 77.67 2.22 -7.08
N ASP A 271 76.69 3.09 -6.76
CA ASP A 271 76.80 4.53 -6.37
C ASP A 271 75.37 5.14 -6.37
N ARG A 272 74.83 5.81 -5.35
CA ARG A 272 75.11 7.09 -4.66
C ARG A 272 74.56 8.36 -5.36
N ALA A 273 73.68 9.06 -4.63
CA ALA A 273 73.42 10.51 -4.55
C ALA A 273 72.40 11.25 -5.48
N ALA A 274 71.31 11.72 -4.83
CA ALA A 274 70.72 13.10 -4.77
C ALA A 274 70.12 13.75 -6.05
N PRO A 275 69.30 14.85 -5.99
CA PRO A 275 68.80 15.68 -4.86
C PRO A 275 67.26 16.01 -4.91
N PRO A 276 66.72 16.86 -3.97
CA PRO A 276 65.32 17.30 -3.90
C PRO A 276 65.10 18.76 -4.36
N ALA A 277 63.84 19.16 -4.58
CA ALA A 277 63.43 20.56 -4.80
C ALA A 277 62.12 20.89 -4.06
N GLY A 278 62.12 21.99 -3.29
CA GLY A 278 60.91 22.72 -2.85
C GLY A 278 60.63 23.95 -3.75
N PRO A 279 60.04 25.04 -3.23
CA PRO A 279 58.62 25.21 -2.91
C PRO A 279 58.00 26.55 -3.45
N VAL A 280 56.76 26.87 -3.01
CA VAL A 280 56.18 28.23 -2.70
C VAL A 280 55.00 28.79 -3.57
N ALA A 281 53.79 28.76 -2.94
CA ALA A 281 52.77 29.80 -2.64
C ALA A 281 51.69 30.42 -3.58
N ALA A 282 50.58 30.76 -2.87
CA ALA A 282 49.58 31.85 -3.00
C ALA A 282 48.26 31.56 -3.77
N GLY A 283 47.04 31.90 -3.31
CA GLY A 283 46.52 32.46 -2.05
C GLY A 283 45.01 32.83 -2.14
N ALA A 284 44.22 32.45 -1.11
CA ALA A 284 42.99 33.05 -0.49
C ALA A 284 41.73 33.48 -1.30
N PRO A 285 40.53 33.73 -0.67
CA PRO A 285 40.04 33.45 0.70
C PRO A 285 38.65 32.74 0.81
N SER A 286 38.35 32.17 2.00
CA SER A 286 37.04 31.71 2.47
C SER A 286 36.45 32.72 3.48
N PRO A 287 35.13 32.99 3.50
CA PRO A 287 34.55 33.98 4.41
C PRO A 287 34.42 33.48 5.85
N ALA A 288 34.48 34.45 6.76
CA ALA A 288 34.58 34.32 8.21
C ALA A 288 33.26 34.04 8.93
N ALA A 289 33.39 33.55 10.17
CA ALA A 289 32.35 33.38 11.18
C ALA A 289 31.69 34.70 11.61
N PRO A 290 30.42 34.69 12.09
CA PRO A 290 29.85 35.78 12.86
C PRO A 290 30.03 35.55 14.38
N GLY A 291 30.27 36.65 15.10
CA GLY A 291 30.47 36.71 16.56
C GLY A 291 29.17 36.64 17.39
N PRO A 292 29.28 36.76 18.73
CA PRO A 292 28.20 36.48 19.67
C PRO A 292 27.37 37.73 19.97
N GLY A 293 26.03 37.58 20.06
CA GLY A 293 25.18 38.58 20.69
C GLY A 293 23.78 38.74 20.11
N SER A 294 22.84 37.88 20.50
CA SER A 294 21.41 38.16 20.80
C SER A 294 20.70 36.82 21.10
N PRO A 295 19.85 36.73 22.15
CA PRO A 295 19.15 35.49 22.48
C PRO A 295 18.07 35.18 21.41
N PRO A 296 18.00 33.95 20.88
CA PRO A 296 16.92 33.56 19.98
C PRO A 296 15.62 33.42 20.78
N ALA A 297 14.54 34.01 20.26
CA ALA A 297 13.18 33.79 20.75
C ALA A 297 12.85 32.29 20.76
N PRO A 298 12.05 31.80 21.75
CA PRO A 298 11.71 30.38 21.82
C PRO A 298 10.96 29.96 20.56
N ALA A 299 11.55 29.04 19.80
CA ALA A 299 10.87 28.37 18.71
C ALA A 299 9.61 27.67 19.29
N PRO A 300 8.44 27.79 18.65
CA PRO A 300 7.25 27.07 19.09
C PRO A 300 7.58 25.58 19.07
N ALA A 301 7.27 24.89 20.17
CA ALA A 301 7.44 23.46 20.30
C ALA A 301 6.86 22.77 19.05
N SER A 302 7.73 22.13 18.27
CA SER A 302 7.32 21.40 17.08
C SER A 302 6.43 20.26 17.54
N ALA A 303 5.12 20.39 17.30
CA ALA A 303 4.21 19.26 17.25
C ALA A 303 4.85 18.17 16.35
N PRO A 304 4.64 16.88 16.62
CA PRO A 304 5.13 15.82 15.74
C PRO A 304 4.63 16.13 14.34
N ALA A 305 5.57 16.40 13.41
CA ALA A 305 5.22 16.76 12.05
C ALA A 305 4.49 15.57 11.41
N LEU A 306 3.17 15.68 11.27
CA LEU A 306 2.37 14.74 10.47
C LEU A 306 2.94 14.78 9.05
N ALA A 307 3.67 13.73 8.66
CA ALA A 307 4.58 13.76 7.53
C ALA A 307 3.88 13.71 6.16
N LEU A 308 2.65 13.15 6.09
CA LEU A 308 1.96 12.95 4.82
C LEU A 308 0.47 13.26 4.94
N ALA A 309 -0.03 14.18 4.11
CA ALA A 309 -1.44 14.53 4.02
C ALA A 309 -2.00 14.14 2.65
N GLU A 310 -3.15 13.48 2.61
CA GLU A 310 -3.78 12.99 1.39
C GLU A 310 -5.27 13.33 1.36
N ARG A 311 -5.77 13.79 0.21
CA ARG A 311 -7.21 13.91 -0.03
C ARG A 311 -7.78 12.57 -0.49
N LYS A 312 -8.74 12.02 0.26
CA LYS A 312 -9.41 10.76 -0.05
C LYS A 312 -10.92 10.90 -0.08
N GLN A 313 -11.57 10.13 -0.95
CA GLN A 313 -13.01 9.92 -0.85
C GLN A 313 -13.29 8.76 0.10
N VAL A 314 -14.14 9.02 1.10
CA VAL A 314 -14.51 8.05 2.13
C VAL A 314 -16.01 8.08 2.37
N SER A 315 -16.53 6.95 2.85
CA SER A 315 -17.87 6.87 3.41
C SER A 315 -17.75 6.81 4.94
N VAL A 316 -18.35 7.79 5.61
CA VAL A 316 -18.38 7.90 7.07
C VAL A 316 -19.71 7.35 7.56
N LEU A 317 -19.66 6.46 8.55
CA LEU A 317 -20.79 6.02 9.35
C LEU A 317 -20.62 6.60 10.76
N LEU A 318 -21.62 7.33 11.25
CA LEU A 318 -21.71 7.74 12.66
C LEU A 318 -22.80 6.92 13.34
N VAL A 319 -22.47 6.30 14.47
CA VAL A 319 -23.39 5.52 15.30
C VAL A 319 -23.54 6.23 16.64
N ARG A 320 -24.76 6.58 17.02
CA ARG A 320 -25.07 7.15 18.35
C ARG A 320 -26.02 6.24 19.10
N ALA A 321 -25.68 5.92 20.33
CA ALA A 321 -26.60 5.26 21.24
C ALA A 321 -27.40 6.27 22.06
N SER A 322 -28.62 5.87 22.42
CA SER A 322 -29.48 6.56 23.37
C SER A 322 -30.06 5.51 24.31
N LEU A 323 -29.75 5.67 25.60
CA LEU A 323 -30.27 4.85 26.68
C LEU A 323 -31.69 5.29 27.03
N GLY A 324 -32.57 4.34 27.29
CA GLY A 324 -33.91 4.59 27.79
C GLY A 324 -33.88 5.25 29.17
N SER A 325 -34.90 6.05 29.49
CA SER A 325 -34.94 6.96 30.64
C SER A 325 -34.80 6.29 32.03
N GLY A 326 -34.77 4.96 32.12
CA GLY A 326 -34.58 4.22 33.37
C GLY A 326 -33.15 3.70 33.61
N ALA A 327 -32.26 3.74 32.59
CA ALA A 327 -30.88 3.27 32.68
C ALA A 327 -29.84 4.41 32.58
N ALA A 328 -30.31 5.67 32.57
CA ALA A 328 -29.47 6.85 32.39
C ALA A 328 -28.83 7.36 33.70
N ASP A 329 -29.30 6.89 34.86
CA ASP A 329 -28.92 7.43 36.17
C ASP A 329 -27.76 6.68 36.86
N ASP A 330 -27.41 5.46 36.40
CA ASP A 330 -26.29 4.68 36.94
C ASP A 330 -25.07 4.75 36.00
N PRO A 331 -23.98 5.47 36.38
CA PRO A 331 -22.79 5.62 35.56
C PRO A 331 -22.13 4.29 35.15
N GLU A 332 -22.24 3.24 35.98
CA GLU A 332 -21.63 1.93 35.69
C GLU A 332 -22.40 1.20 34.58
N GLN A 333 -23.73 1.26 34.60
CA GLN A 333 -24.60 0.70 33.55
C GLN A 333 -24.45 1.44 32.22
N VAL A 334 -24.24 2.76 32.27
CA VAL A 334 -23.96 3.57 31.07
C VAL A 334 -22.62 3.16 30.44
N ASP A 335 -21.57 3.01 31.24
CA ASP A 335 -20.24 2.62 30.75
C ASP A 335 -20.24 1.18 30.19
N GLU A 336 -20.92 0.23 30.85
CA GLU A 336 -21.04 -1.14 30.36
C GLU A 336 -21.82 -1.22 29.03
N ALA A 337 -22.94 -0.51 28.92
CA ALA A 337 -23.72 -0.45 27.68
C ALA A 337 -22.94 0.19 26.52
N LEU A 338 -22.13 1.24 26.79
CA LEU A 338 -21.26 1.86 25.80
C LEU A 338 -20.10 0.94 25.38
N ARG A 339 -19.48 0.22 26.32
CA ARG A 339 -18.45 -0.79 26.02
C ARG A 339 -19.00 -1.90 25.12
N ASP A 340 -20.20 -2.39 25.40
CA ASP A 340 -20.85 -3.41 24.57
C ASP A 340 -21.21 -2.90 23.18
N LEU A 341 -21.71 -1.67 23.07
CA LEU A 341 -21.93 -1.02 21.78
C LEU A 341 -20.65 -0.87 20.97
N HIS A 342 -19.57 -0.41 21.60
CA HIS A 342 -18.26 -0.27 20.96
C HIS A 342 -17.75 -1.61 20.46
N ARG A 343 -17.88 -2.67 21.28
CA ARG A 343 -17.52 -4.03 20.89
C ARG A 343 -18.35 -4.53 19.70
N ILE A 344 -19.68 -4.41 19.74
CA ILE A 344 -20.57 -4.81 18.64
C ILE A 344 -20.25 -4.03 17.37
N THR A 345 -20.08 -2.71 17.48
CA THR A 345 -19.77 -1.85 16.34
C THR A 345 -18.39 -2.17 15.76
N ALA A 346 -17.39 -2.43 16.59
CA ALA A 346 -16.06 -2.85 16.14
C ALA A 346 -16.09 -4.22 15.45
N GLU A 347 -16.85 -5.18 15.98
CA GLU A 347 -17.05 -6.47 15.33
C GLU A 347 -17.73 -6.33 13.96
N GLU A 348 -18.84 -5.57 13.85
CA GLU A 348 -19.54 -5.37 12.57
C GLU A 348 -18.73 -4.52 11.59
N ALA A 349 -18.09 -3.45 12.05
CA ALA A 349 -17.20 -2.63 11.23
C ALA A 349 -16.05 -3.47 10.69
N ALA A 350 -15.37 -4.27 11.52
CA ALA A 350 -14.31 -5.17 11.07
C ALA A 350 -14.85 -6.22 10.07
N ARG A 351 -16.05 -6.77 10.29
CA ARG A 351 -16.71 -7.71 9.37
C ARG A 351 -16.93 -7.13 7.98
N TYR A 352 -17.25 -5.84 7.89
CA TYR A 352 -17.42 -5.10 6.65
C TYR A 352 -16.19 -4.30 6.25
N GLY A 353 -15.06 -4.44 6.94
CA GLY A 353 -13.77 -3.79 6.66
C GLY A 353 -13.77 -2.26 6.80
N GLY A 354 -14.57 -1.72 7.73
CA GLY A 354 -14.51 -0.33 8.17
C GLY A 354 -13.50 -0.13 9.31
N LEU A 355 -12.91 1.06 9.36
CA LEU A 355 -11.98 1.49 10.38
C LEU A 355 -12.74 2.25 11.48
N VAL A 356 -12.79 1.68 12.69
CA VAL A 356 -13.37 2.35 13.86
C VAL A 356 -12.40 3.38 14.42
N ARG A 357 -12.89 4.58 14.74
CA ARG A 357 -12.12 5.66 15.37
C ARG A 357 -12.44 5.77 16.85
N ASP A 358 -11.60 6.51 17.56
CA ASP A 358 -11.82 6.83 18.95
C ASP A 358 -13.21 7.50 19.13
N PRO A 359 -13.97 7.09 20.15
CA PRO A 359 -15.31 7.61 20.38
C PRO A 359 -15.27 9.11 20.71
N LEU A 360 -16.19 9.87 20.13
CA LEU A 360 -16.41 11.28 20.44
C LEU A 360 -17.67 11.41 21.30
N GLY A 361 -17.51 11.15 22.60
CA GLY A 361 -18.64 11.05 23.53
C GLY A 361 -19.55 9.86 23.17
N PRO A 362 -20.88 10.04 23.00
CA PRO A 362 -21.81 8.96 22.67
C PRO A 362 -21.85 8.60 21.18
N VAL A 363 -20.98 9.20 20.35
CA VAL A 363 -20.93 8.99 18.91
C VAL A 363 -19.66 8.23 18.55
N LEU A 364 -19.84 7.08 17.89
CA LEU A 364 -18.75 6.27 17.38
C LEU A 364 -18.60 6.46 15.86
N PRO A 365 -17.45 6.97 15.38
CA PRO A 365 -17.18 7.09 13.96
C PRO A 365 -16.59 5.81 13.37
N VAL A 366 -17.12 5.40 12.22
CA VAL A 366 -16.59 4.31 11.40
C VAL A 366 -16.30 4.84 10.00
N LEU A 367 -15.08 4.67 9.52
CA LEU A 367 -14.62 5.16 8.22
C LEU A 367 -14.43 4.01 7.23
N PHE A 368 -14.96 4.16 6.03
CA PHE A 368 -14.76 3.23 4.90
C PHE A 368 -13.97 3.95 3.80
N GLY A 369 -13.09 3.23 3.11
CA GLY A 369 -12.20 3.78 2.08
C GLY A 369 -10.81 4.20 2.57
N LEU A 370 -10.44 3.82 3.81
CA LEU A 370 -9.11 4.02 4.39
C LEU A 370 -8.55 2.68 4.93
N PRO A 371 -7.27 2.35 4.67
CA PRO A 371 -6.33 3.04 3.79
C PRO A 371 -6.58 2.77 2.30
N ARG A 372 -7.46 1.85 1.92
CA ARG A 372 -7.79 1.52 0.53
C ARG A 372 -9.22 1.90 0.19
N THR A 373 -9.41 2.64 -0.89
CA THR A 373 -10.72 2.91 -1.47
C THR A 373 -11.24 1.68 -2.21
N HIS A 374 -12.51 1.36 -2.00
CA HIS A 374 -13.24 0.34 -2.74
C HIS A 374 -14.49 0.95 -3.40
N GLU A 375 -14.94 0.32 -4.49
CA GLU A 375 -16.11 0.79 -5.24
C GLU A 375 -17.40 0.67 -4.42
N ASP A 376 -17.46 -0.30 -3.52
CA ASP A 376 -18.60 -0.66 -2.68
C ASP A 376 -18.55 -0.06 -1.26
N ASP A 377 -17.61 0.85 -0.98
CA ASP A 377 -17.50 1.54 0.32
C ASP A 377 -18.82 2.20 0.79
N PRO A 378 -19.59 2.89 -0.07
CA PRO A 378 -20.89 3.43 0.32
C PRO A 378 -21.88 2.34 0.74
N ALA A 379 -21.97 1.24 -0.03
CA ALA A 379 -22.87 0.14 0.27
C ALA A 379 -22.45 -0.62 1.54
N ARG A 380 -21.14 -0.81 1.75
CA ARG A 380 -20.57 -1.43 2.96
C ARG A 380 -20.91 -0.63 4.20
N ALA A 381 -20.80 0.70 4.14
CA ALA A 381 -21.15 1.57 5.26
C ALA A 381 -22.64 1.43 5.65
N VAL A 382 -23.55 1.40 4.66
CA VAL A 382 -24.99 1.23 4.91
C VAL A 382 -25.31 -0.16 5.45
N ARG A 383 -24.74 -1.23 4.87
CA ARG A 383 -24.91 -2.61 5.37
C ARG A 383 -24.40 -2.78 6.80
N THR A 384 -23.30 -2.12 7.16
CA THR A 384 -22.78 -2.10 8.52
C THR A 384 -23.75 -1.42 9.47
N ALA A 385 -24.31 -0.27 9.10
CA ALA A 385 -25.29 0.44 9.90
C ALA A 385 -26.55 -0.40 10.17
N LEU A 386 -27.06 -1.08 9.14
CA LEU A 386 -28.22 -1.97 9.26
C LEU A 386 -27.90 -3.19 10.12
N ALA A 387 -26.73 -3.81 9.95
CA ALA A 387 -26.31 -4.96 10.77
C ALA A 387 -26.16 -4.60 12.26
N ILE A 388 -25.62 -3.41 12.57
CA ILE A 388 -25.52 -2.88 13.94
C ILE A 388 -26.91 -2.69 14.52
N ARG A 389 -27.81 -2.02 13.79
CA ARG A 389 -29.20 -1.81 14.21
C ARG A 389 -29.92 -3.13 14.50
N ASP A 390 -29.84 -4.09 13.57
CA ASP A 390 -30.56 -5.36 13.68
C ASP A 390 -30.02 -6.22 14.84
N ARG A 391 -28.69 -6.21 15.07
CA ARG A 391 -28.05 -6.97 16.18
C ARG A 391 -28.36 -6.37 17.55
N ILE A 392 -28.45 -5.06 17.64
CA ILE A 392 -28.80 -4.36 18.89
C ILE A 392 -30.29 -4.47 19.15
N GLY A 393 -31.13 -4.37 18.12
CA GLY A 393 -32.57 -4.61 18.24
C GLY A 393 -32.93 -6.04 18.67
N ALA A 394 -32.09 -7.03 18.33
CA ALA A 394 -32.25 -8.42 18.79
C ALA A 394 -31.77 -8.64 20.24
N SER A 395 -30.89 -7.78 20.75
CA SER A 395 -30.39 -7.84 22.13
C SER A 395 -31.41 -7.16 23.05
N ARG A 396 -32.05 -7.91 23.96
CA ARG A 396 -33.06 -7.35 24.89
C ARG A 396 -32.41 -6.34 25.84
N GLY A 397 -32.42 -5.05 25.49
CA GLY A 397 -31.85 -3.98 26.31
C GLY A 397 -32.41 -2.59 25.97
N CYS A 398 -32.37 -1.70 26.95
CA CYS A 398 -32.83 -0.30 26.94
C CYS A 398 -32.08 0.65 25.98
N VAL A 399 -31.30 0.12 25.04
CA VAL A 399 -30.42 0.91 24.16
C VAL A 399 -31.02 0.99 22.76
N THR A 400 -31.31 2.21 22.32
CA THR A 400 -31.68 2.50 20.94
C THR A 400 -30.50 3.12 20.20
N VAL A 401 -30.31 2.76 18.93
CA VAL A 401 -29.21 3.27 18.11
C VAL A 401 -29.74 4.07 16.95
N LYS A 402 -29.07 5.19 16.67
CA LYS A 402 -29.26 6.03 15.49
C LYS A 402 -28.00 5.97 14.65
N SER A 403 -28.15 5.80 13.34
CA SER A 403 -27.00 5.75 12.43
C SER A 403 -27.18 6.69 11.25
N ALA A 404 -26.09 7.34 10.83
CA ALA A 404 -26.06 8.15 9.63
C ALA A 404 -24.84 7.80 8.77
N VAL A 405 -25.01 7.79 7.43
CA VAL A 405 -23.95 7.51 6.47
C VAL A 405 -23.79 8.63 5.45
N ALA A 406 -22.60 9.20 5.36
CA ALA A 406 -22.27 10.24 4.39
C ALA A 406 -20.98 9.92 3.62
N THR A 407 -21.04 10.03 2.29
CA THR A 407 -19.86 9.87 1.42
C THR A 407 -19.35 11.22 0.93
N GLY A 408 -18.03 11.42 0.97
CA GLY A 408 -17.40 12.60 0.36
C GLY A 408 -15.89 12.67 0.59
N GLU A 409 -15.32 13.85 0.40
CA GLU A 409 -13.88 14.07 0.50
C GLU A 409 -13.44 14.46 1.91
N ILE A 410 -12.36 13.83 2.35
CA ILE A 410 -11.65 14.14 3.59
C ILE A 410 -10.17 14.40 3.31
N LEU A 411 -9.51 15.05 4.25
CA LEU A 411 -8.06 15.11 4.37
C LEU A 411 -7.61 14.12 5.44
N ALA A 412 -6.87 13.10 5.03
CA ALA A 412 -6.25 12.12 5.92
C ALA A 412 -4.77 12.47 6.12
N ARG A 413 -4.33 12.64 7.37
CA ARG A 413 -2.92 12.87 7.72
C ARG A 413 -2.33 11.65 8.41
N TYR A 414 -1.16 11.23 7.98
CA TYR A 414 -0.43 10.05 8.46
C TYR A 414 0.83 10.51 9.22
N ARG A 415 1.22 9.76 10.25
CA ARG A 415 2.45 10.06 11.04
C ARG A 415 3.72 9.69 10.27
N SER A 416 3.65 8.68 9.41
CA SER A 416 4.75 8.20 8.57
C SER A 416 4.23 7.66 7.23
N GLU A 417 5.10 7.50 6.23
CA GLU A 417 4.78 6.87 4.94
C GLU A 417 4.32 5.41 5.10
N ASP A 418 4.74 4.70 6.15
CA ASP A 418 4.39 3.29 6.41
C ASP A 418 3.13 3.09 7.25
N ASP A 419 2.51 4.18 7.74
CA ASP A 419 1.39 4.10 8.67
C ASP A 419 0.10 3.69 7.94
N ARG A 420 -0.49 2.54 8.31
CA ARG A 420 -1.71 2.03 7.66
C ARG A 420 -2.98 2.77 8.08
N GLN A 421 -2.92 3.55 9.15
CA GLN A 421 -4.05 4.31 9.67
C GLN A 421 -3.71 5.80 9.72
N PRO A 422 -4.62 6.69 9.27
CA PRO A 422 -4.37 8.12 9.41
C PRO A 422 -4.44 8.49 10.90
N ALA A 423 -3.53 9.33 11.37
CA ALA A 423 -3.58 9.89 12.71
C ALA A 423 -4.64 10.99 12.87
N GLU A 424 -4.96 11.71 11.78
CA GLU A 424 -5.98 12.74 11.79
C GLU A 424 -6.84 12.66 10.52
N VAL A 425 -8.15 12.86 10.67
CA VAL A 425 -9.11 12.92 9.57
C VAL A 425 -9.97 14.17 9.74
N THR A 426 -9.94 15.06 8.75
CA THR A 426 -10.74 16.29 8.74
C THR A 426 -11.52 16.41 7.44
N GLY A 427 -12.74 16.96 7.49
CA GLY A 427 -13.51 17.24 6.27
C GLY A 427 -14.99 17.49 6.53
N ALA A 428 -15.61 18.27 5.64
CA ALA A 428 -17.03 18.67 5.72
C ALA A 428 -18.04 17.49 5.67
N VAL A 429 -17.55 16.29 5.34
CA VAL A 429 -18.35 15.05 5.35
C VAL A 429 -18.72 14.64 6.77
N LEU A 430 -17.85 14.88 7.75
CA LEU A 430 -18.11 14.61 9.17
C LEU A 430 -19.28 15.48 9.65
N ASP A 431 -19.22 16.80 9.42
CA ASP A 431 -20.29 17.73 9.79
C ASP A 431 -21.61 17.38 9.08
N ARG A 432 -21.55 16.94 7.82
CA ARG A 432 -22.73 16.49 7.08
C ARG A 432 -23.33 15.23 7.68
N CYS A 433 -22.49 14.27 8.07
CA CYS A 433 -22.93 13.03 8.69
C CYS A 433 -23.57 13.32 10.06
N GLU A 434 -23.01 14.25 10.83
CA GLU A 434 -23.56 14.69 12.11
C GLU A 434 -24.94 15.36 11.94
N ARG A 435 -25.09 16.25 10.96
CA ARG A 435 -26.40 16.85 10.63
C ARG A 435 -27.45 15.79 10.28
N LEU A 436 -27.09 14.78 9.49
CA LEU A 436 -28.00 13.67 9.16
C LEU A 436 -28.36 12.83 10.39
N LEU A 437 -27.42 12.62 11.30
CA LEU A 437 -27.65 11.88 12.54
C LEU A 437 -28.65 12.60 13.46
N GLN A 438 -28.59 13.94 13.52
CA GLN A 438 -29.54 14.76 14.29
C GLN A 438 -30.98 14.64 13.76
N LEU A 439 -31.16 14.48 12.45
CA LEU A 439 -32.47 14.31 11.83
C LEU A 439 -33.01 12.87 11.94
N THR A 440 -32.21 11.92 12.44
CA THR A 440 -32.56 10.50 12.44
C THR A 440 -33.41 10.13 13.68
N GLY A 441 -34.54 9.46 13.45
CA GLY A 441 -35.38 8.89 14.51
C GLY A 441 -34.70 7.73 15.24
N SER A 442 -35.20 7.34 16.42
CA SER A 442 -34.65 6.21 17.18
C SER A 442 -34.77 4.90 16.37
N GLY A 443 -33.66 4.17 16.21
CA GLY A 443 -33.62 2.96 15.37
C GLY A 443 -33.48 3.22 13.87
N GLY A 444 -33.43 4.48 13.42
CA GLY A 444 -33.33 4.83 12.01
C GLY A 444 -31.90 4.80 11.46
N VAL A 445 -31.77 4.55 10.16
CA VAL A 445 -30.54 4.76 9.38
C VAL A 445 -30.81 5.79 8.29
N ARG A 446 -30.04 6.88 8.23
CA ARG A 446 -30.12 7.89 7.16
C ARG A 446 -28.88 7.94 6.29
N ILE A 447 -29.06 8.18 5.00
CA ILE A 447 -27.97 8.25 4.01
C ILE A 447 -28.02 9.57 3.23
N CYS A 448 -26.87 10.12 2.85
CA CYS A 448 -26.82 11.31 2.00
C CYS A 448 -27.04 10.98 0.51
N ASP A 449 -27.46 11.97 -0.28
CA ASP A 449 -27.75 11.83 -1.72
C ASP A 449 -26.56 11.26 -2.51
N ARG A 450 -25.33 11.66 -2.13
CA ARG A 450 -24.11 11.14 -2.75
C ARG A 450 -23.86 9.66 -2.42
N THR A 451 -24.16 9.23 -1.19
CA THR A 451 -24.10 7.81 -0.79
C THR A 451 -25.13 7.00 -1.56
N PHE A 452 -26.34 7.53 -1.72
CA PHE A 452 -27.41 6.90 -2.50
C PHE A 452 -27.02 6.75 -3.98
N ALA A 453 -26.56 7.83 -4.62
CA ALA A 453 -26.17 7.81 -6.03
C ALA A 453 -24.92 6.96 -6.32
N SER A 454 -24.03 6.79 -5.33
CA SER A 454 -22.79 6.01 -5.48
C SER A 454 -22.95 4.54 -5.07
N SER A 455 -24.09 4.19 -4.46
CA SER A 455 -24.37 2.82 -4.02
C SER A 455 -24.96 2.00 -5.16
N THR A 456 -24.52 0.75 -5.29
CA THR A 456 -25.10 -0.22 -6.24
C THR A 456 -26.38 -0.86 -5.68
N ASP A 457 -26.56 -0.85 -4.35
CA ASP A 457 -27.73 -1.46 -3.69
C ASP A 457 -28.98 -0.57 -3.80
N ARG A 458 -30.15 -1.19 -3.95
CA ARG A 458 -31.45 -0.52 -3.80
C ARG A 458 -31.89 -0.56 -2.33
N TYR A 459 -32.38 0.57 -1.85
CA TYR A 459 -32.78 0.76 -0.46
C TYR A 459 -34.28 1.02 -0.41
N ALA A 460 -34.98 0.30 0.48
CA ALA A 460 -36.38 0.56 0.75
C ALA A 460 -36.50 1.85 1.60
N PRO A 461 -37.18 2.91 1.09
CA PRO A 461 -37.39 4.14 1.85
C PRO A 461 -38.32 3.89 3.03
N ASP A 462 -38.09 4.60 4.14
CA ASP A 462 -39.03 4.66 5.25
C ASP A 462 -40.29 5.45 4.85
N GLY A 463 -41.48 4.95 5.19
CA GLY A 463 -42.77 5.34 4.61
C GLY A 463 -43.18 6.82 4.75
N ASP A 464 -42.46 7.60 5.56
CA ASP A 464 -42.67 9.04 5.77
C ASP A 464 -41.59 9.95 5.13
N ALA A 465 -40.55 9.38 4.51
CA ALA A 465 -39.46 10.15 3.89
C ALA A 465 -39.62 10.19 2.35
N GLY A 466 -40.20 11.29 1.86
CA GLY A 466 -40.20 11.61 0.42
C GLY A 466 -38.79 11.63 -0.18
N ALA A 467 -38.73 11.58 -1.52
CA ALA A 467 -37.50 11.60 -2.32
C ALA A 467 -36.44 12.60 -1.80
N PRO A 468 -35.13 12.30 -1.94
CA PRO A 468 -34.05 13.12 -1.36
C PRO A 468 -34.13 14.57 -1.83
N THR A 469 -34.64 15.46 -0.99
CA THR A 469 -34.68 16.90 -1.25
C THR A 469 -33.43 17.55 -0.66
N GLY A 470 -32.37 17.61 -1.46
CA GLY A 470 -31.20 18.52 -1.41
C GLY A 470 -30.32 18.55 -0.15
N HIS A 471 -30.82 18.23 1.04
CA HIS A 471 -30.12 18.39 2.31
C HIS A 471 -30.63 17.43 3.41
N ASN A 472 -31.79 16.78 3.26
CA ASN A 472 -32.41 15.98 4.33
C ASN A 472 -32.03 14.48 4.34
N GLY A 473 -31.37 14.00 3.28
CA GLY A 473 -30.98 12.59 3.12
C GLY A 473 -32.17 11.62 3.04
N LEU A 474 -31.90 10.37 2.64
CA LEU A 474 -32.90 9.32 2.55
C LEU A 474 -32.89 8.45 3.83
N ALA A 475 -34.06 8.18 4.42
CA ALA A 475 -34.20 7.21 5.50
C ALA A 475 -34.36 5.79 4.93
N VAL A 476 -33.57 4.84 5.44
CA VAL A 476 -33.50 3.46 4.92
C VAL A 476 -33.90 2.46 5.99
N ILE A 477 -34.87 1.59 5.67
CA ILE A 477 -35.29 0.50 6.56
C ILE A 477 -34.56 -0.80 6.23
N ALA A 478 -34.38 -1.13 4.95
CA ALA A 478 -33.79 -2.40 4.54
C ALA A 478 -33.07 -2.28 3.19
N VAL A 479 -32.12 -3.19 2.95
CA VAL A 479 -31.57 -3.43 1.61
C VAL A 479 -32.49 -4.40 0.89
N GLU A 480 -33.09 -3.97 -0.21
CA GLU A 480 -33.79 -4.91 -1.09
C GLU A 480 -32.74 -5.73 -1.82
N ALA A 481 -32.89 -7.06 -1.81
CA ALA A 481 -32.10 -7.93 -2.68
C ALA A 481 -32.46 -7.55 -4.12
N ALA A 482 -31.65 -6.69 -4.74
CA ALA A 482 -31.92 -6.22 -6.07
C ALA A 482 -32.03 -7.44 -7.01
N PRO A 483 -33.18 -7.69 -7.67
CA PRO A 483 -33.12 -8.44 -8.91
C PRO A 483 -32.16 -7.66 -9.82
N GLU A 484 -31.21 -8.33 -10.46
CA GLU A 484 -30.33 -7.70 -11.44
C GLU A 484 -31.22 -6.90 -12.39
N ALA A 485 -31.15 -5.57 -12.31
CA ALA A 485 -31.89 -4.73 -13.23
C ALA A 485 -31.52 -5.22 -14.64
N PRO A 486 -32.51 -5.46 -15.54
CA PRO A 486 -32.21 -5.83 -16.90
C PRO A 486 -31.35 -4.72 -17.49
N ARG A 487 -30.05 -5.01 -17.60
CA ARG A 487 -29.08 -4.06 -18.16
C ARG A 487 -29.52 -3.80 -19.59
N PRO A 488 -29.35 -2.56 -20.08
CA PRO A 488 -29.67 -2.25 -21.48
C PRO A 488 -28.99 -3.30 -22.36
N ASP A 489 -29.75 -3.84 -23.31
CA ASP A 489 -29.31 -4.97 -24.14
C ASP A 489 -28.36 -4.49 -25.23
N VAL A 490 -27.24 -3.91 -24.80
CA VAL A 490 -26.19 -3.42 -25.68
C VAL A 490 -25.40 -4.64 -26.16
N PRO A 491 -25.32 -4.91 -27.47
CA PRO A 491 -24.56 -6.05 -27.98
C PRO A 491 -23.12 -6.01 -27.48
N LEU A 492 -22.49 -7.18 -27.33
CA LEU A 492 -21.08 -7.23 -26.97
C LEU A 492 -20.25 -6.67 -28.13
N ILE A 493 -19.48 -5.61 -27.90
CA ILE A 493 -18.68 -4.94 -28.94
C ILE A 493 -17.19 -5.21 -28.70
N GLY A 494 -16.48 -5.61 -29.76
CA GLY A 494 -15.01 -5.68 -29.78
C GLY A 494 -14.42 -6.81 -28.94
N ARG A 495 -15.18 -7.88 -28.67
CA ARG A 495 -14.77 -9.04 -27.83
C ARG A 495 -15.05 -10.40 -28.46
N ASP A 496 -15.23 -10.43 -29.78
CA ASP A 496 -15.57 -11.66 -30.50
C ASP A 496 -14.48 -12.71 -30.36
N ARG A 497 -13.20 -12.31 -30.41
CA ARG A 497 -12.05 -13.22 -30.26
C ARG A 497 -12.07 -13.95 -28.92
N GLU A 498 -12.24 -13.23 -27.82
CA GLU A 498 -12.25 -13.80 -26.48
C GLU A 498 -13.47 -14.70 -26.26
N LEU A 499 -14.61 -14.33 -26.84
CA LEU A 499 -15.84 -15.11 -26.80
C LEU A 499 -15.73 -16.41 -27.61
N ASP A 500 -15.10 -16.36 -28.78
CA ASP A 500 -14.84 -17.54 -29.62
C ASP A 500 -13.87 -18.51 -28.93
N VAL A 501 -12.85 -18.00 -28.22
CA VAL A 501 -11.94 -18.83 -27.41
C VAL A 501 -12.70 -19.58 -26.31
N LEU A 502 -13.54 -18.89 -25.54
CA LEU A 502 -14.34 -19.54 -24.48
C LEU A 502 -15.31 -20.57 -25.05
N THR A 503 -15.96 -20.25 -26.17
CA THR A 503 -16.88 -21.16 -26.86
C THR A 503 -16.17 -22.39 -27.42
N GLY A 504 -14.97 -22.21 -27.98
CA GLY A 504 -14.12 -23.30 -28.47
C GLY A 504 -13.68 -24.25 -27.35
N LEU A 505 -13.28 -23.70 -26.19
CA LEU A 505 -12.91 -24.48 -25.01
C LEU A 505 -14.09 -25.30 -24.45
N LEU A 506 -15.29 -24.72 -24.40
CA LEU A 506 -16.50 -25.46 -24.03
C LEU A 506 -16.75 -26.64 -24.97
N GLY A 507 -16.59 -26.43 -26.28
CA GLY A 507 -16.70 -27.50 -27.27
C GLY A 507 -15.66 -28.62 -27.06
N ASP A 508 -14.44 -28.29 -26.64
CA ASP A 508 -13.42 -29.28 -26.30
C ASP A 508 -13.76 -30.08 -25.04
N VAL A 509 -14.30 -29.42 -24.01
CA VAL A 509 -14.77 -30.07 -22.77
C VAL A 509 -15.86 -31.09 -23.09
N MET A 510 -16.83 -30.71 -23.91
CA MET A 510 -17.95 -31.59 -24.30
C MET A 510 -17.50 -32.76 -25.18
N ARG A 511 -16.40 -32.64 -25.94
CA ARG A 511 -15.86 -33.72 -26.77
C ARG A 511 -14.95 -34.67 -26.01
N ARG A 512 -14.23 -34.18 -24.99
CA ARG A 512 -13.17 -34.92 -24.30
C ARG A 512 -13.59 -35.46 -22.93
N ASP A 513 -14.74 -35.04 -22.40
CA ASP A 513 -15.22 -35.32 -21.05
C ASP A 513 -14.14 -35.05 -20.00
N ARG A 514 -13.52 -33.86 -20.10
CA ARG A 514 -12.49 -33.42 -19.15
C ARG A 514 -12.81 -32.06 -18.58
N PRO A 515 -12.57 -31.86 -17.28
CA PRO A 515 -12.75 -30.57 -16.65
C PRO A 515 -11.75 -29.56 -17.23
N HIS A 516 -12.18 -28.34 -17.52
CA HIS A 516 -11.29 -27.27 -17.98
C HIS A 516 -11.57 -25.97 -17.22
N LEU A 517 -10.52 -25.32 -16.74
CA LEU A 517 -10.58 -24.04 -16.04
C LEU A 517 -10.18 -22.90 -16.98
N ALA A 518 -11.11 -21.97 -17.23
CA ALA A 518 -10.84 -20.74 -17.98
C ALA A 518 -10.94 -19.51 -17.05
N THR A 519 -9.83 -18.81 -16.84
CA THR A 519 -9.82 -17.55 -16.06
C THR A 519 -9.80 -16.34 -16.97
N VAL A 520 -10.84 -15.51 -16.91
CA VAL A 520 -10.92 -14.19 -17.56
C VAL A 520 -10.33 -13.14 -16.63
N LEU A 521 -9.19 -12.59 -17.02
CA LEU A 521 -8.44 -11.57 -16.29
C LEU A 521 -8.65 -10.20 -16.93
N GLY A 522 -8.86 -9.18 -16.11
CA GLY A 522 -8.87 -7.81 -16.59
C GLY A 522 -9.22 -6.79 -15.52
N GLU A 523 -9.00 -5.52 -15.84
CA GLU A 523 -9.24 -4.40 -14.93
C GLU A 523 -10.72 -4.25 -14.54
N SER A 524 -10.99 -3.47 -13.48
CA SER A 524 -12.39 -3.17 -13.10
C SER A 524 -13.12 -2.46 -14.24
N GLY A 525 -14.38 -2.84 -14.49
CA GLY A 525 -15.20 -2.21 -15.53
C GLY A 525 -14.82 -2.54 -16.99
N ILE A 526 -13.80 -3.39 -17.23
CA ILE A 526 -13.32 -3.76 -18.57
C ILE A 526 -14.32 -4.62 -19.39
N GLY A 527 -15.38 -5.12 -18.73
CA GLY A 527 -16.42 -5.94 -19.37
C GLY A 527 -16.42 -7.43 -19.03
N LYS A 528 -15.63 -7.90 -18.04
CA LYS A 528 -15.53 -9.33 -17.64
C LYS A 528 -16.90 -10.01 -17.48
N SER A 529 -17.78 -9.47 -16.63
CA SER A 529 -19.10 -10.08 -16.39
C SER A 529 -20.01 -10.02 -17.62
N ARG A 530 -19.87 -9.01 -18.50
CA ARG A 530 -20.64 -8.94 -19.76
C ARG A 530 -20.17 -10.01 -20.74
N LEU A 531 -18.87 -10.24 -20.87
CA LEU A 531 -18.30 -11.30 -21.70
C LEU A 531 -18.79 -12.68 -21.23
N VAL A 532 -18.76 -12.94 -19.92
CA VAL A 532 -19.24 -14.21 -19.35
C VAL A 532 -20.75 -14.39 -19.52
N ALA A 533 -21.54 -13.32 -19.35
CA ALA A 533 -22.98 -13.37 -19.61
C ALA A 533 -23.29 -13.68 -21.08
N GLU A 534 -22.58 -13.07 -22.02
CA GLU A 534 -22.74 -13.33 -23.47
C GLU A 534 -22.29 -14.75 -23.84
N PHE A 535 -21.17 -15.21 -23.28
CA PHE A 535 -20.73 -16.60 -23.40
C PHE A 535 -21.80 -17.57 -22.92
N CYS A 536 -22.40 -17.32 -21.75
CA CYS A 536 -23.45 -18.17 -21.22
C CYS A 536 -24.71 -18.17 -22.11
N ARG A 537 -25.05 -17.02 -22.74
CA ARG A 537 -26.14 -16.95 -23.73
C ARG A 537 -25.84 -17.82 -24.96
N ARG A 538 -24.64 -17.69 -25.54
CA ARG A 538 -24.22 -18.49 -26.71
C ARG A 538 -24.08 -19.97 -26.39
N ALA A 539 -23.63 -20.32 -25.18
CA ALA A 539 -23.53 -21.71 -24.73
C ALA A 539 -24.91 -22.38 -24.66
N GLY A 540 -25.97 -21.64 -24.31
CA GLY A 540 -27.34 -22.14 -24.27
C GLY A 540 -27.97 -22.39 -25.65
N THR A 541 -27.37 -21.87 -26.73
CA THR A 541 -27.85 -22.02 -28.10
C THR A 541 -27.06 -23.05 -28.90
N VAL A 542 -26.08 -23.74 -28.28
CA VAL A 542 -25.29 -24.78 -28.97
C VAL A 542 -26.21 -25.97 -29.30
N PRO A 543 -26.36 -26.34 -30.58
CA PRO A 543 -27.22 -27.45 -30.98
C PRO A 543 -26.71 -28.79 -30.42
N GLY A 544 -27.58 -29.55 -29.73
CA GLY A 544 -27.33 -30.95 -29.39
C GLY A 544 -27.08 -31.29 -27.91
N ALA A 545 -27.02 -30.31 -26.99
CA ALA A 545 -26.98 -30.58 -25.56
C ALA A 545 -27.55 -29.42 -24.72
N SER A 546 -28.45 -29.70 -23.79
CA SER A 546 -28.88 -28.73 -22.79
C SER A 546 -27.78 -28.55 -21.74
N VAL A 547 -27.00 -27.48 -21.87
CA VAL A 547 -25.93 -27.14 -20.90
C VAL A 547 -26.54 -26.53 -19.64
N ARG A 548 -26.22 -27.08 -18.47
CA ARG A 548 -26.63 -26.49 -17.19
C ARG A 548 -25.64 -25.40 -16.79
N ARG A 549 -26.18 -24.27 -16.31
CA ARG A 549 -25.39 -23.13 -15.80
C ARG A 549 -25.60 -22.96 -14.31
N LEU A 550 -24.50 -22.85 -13.57
CA LEU A 550 -24.49 -22.42 -12.17
C LEU A 550 -23.52 -21.26 -12.03
N SER A 551 -23.93 -20.18 -11.36
CA SER A 551 -23.09 -18.99 -11.18
C SER A 551 -23.08 -18.53 -9.74
N ALA A 552 -21.90 -18.15 -9.25
CA ALA A 552 -21.74 -17.49 -7.97
C ALA A 552 -20.72 -16.36 -8.07
N ARG A 553 -20.91 -15.33 -7.24
CA ARG A 553 -19.95 -14.24 -7.06
C ARG A 553 -19.27 -14.39 -5.71
N VAL A 554 -17.94 -14.24 -5.69
CA VAL A 554 -17.16 -14.17 -4.46
C VAL A 554 -17.37 -12.78 -3.84
N PRO A 555 -17.93 -12.69 -2.62
CA PRO A 555 -18.14 -11.41 -1.98
C PRO A 555 -16.80 -10.80 -1.55
N ALA A 556 -16.64 -9.49 -1.76
CA ALA A 556 -15.43 -8.77 -1.37
C ALA A 556 -15.16 -8.88 0.14
N VAL A 557 -16.21 -8.83 0.97
CA VAL A 557 -16.12 -8.77 2.42
C VAL A 557 -17.31 -9.49 3.12
N GLY A 558 -17.07 -10.06 4.31
CA GLY A 558 -18.08 -10.72 5.17
C GLY A 558 -17.60 -12.04 5.80
N PRO A 559 -18.33 -12.61 6.78
CA PRO A 559 -17.99 -13.90 7.39
C PRO A 559 -18.16 -15.06 6.40
N ARG A 560 -17.35 -16.13 6.58
CA ARG A 560 -17.36 -17.36 5.75
C ARG A 560 -17.29 -17.08 4.23
N ARG A 561 -16.37 -16.19 3.81
CA ARG A 561 -16.23 -15.75 2.40
C ARG A 561 -16.11 -16.91 1.42
N ALA A 562 -15.35 -17.93 1.76
CA ALA A 562 -15.15 -19.12 0.94
C ALA A 562 -16.39 -20.02 0.82
N LEU A 563 -17.30 -20.00 1.80
CA LEU A 563 -18.51 -20.84 1.78
C LEU A 563 -19.70 -20.16 1.06
N LYS A 564 -19.72 -18.83 0.98
CA LYS A 564 -20.83 -18.10 0.31
C LYS A 564 -20.99 -18.44 -1.17
N PRO A 565 -19.93 -18.53 -1.99
CA PRO A 565 -20.06 -18.96 -3.38
C PRO A 565 -20.62 -20.38 -3.49
N LEU A 566 -20.12 -21.30 -2.65
CA LEU A 566 -20.59 -22.69 -2.60
C LEU A 566 -22.08 -22.75 -2.24
N ALA A 567 -22.49 -22.00 -1.21
CA ALA A 567 -23.88 -21.90 -0.78
C ALA A 567 -24.78 -21.31 -1.88
N ALA A 568 -24.32 -20.32 -2.63
CA ALA A 568 -25.07 -19.75 -3.74
C ALA A 568 -25.32 -20.76 -4.87
N ILE A 569 -24.31 -21.57 -5.20
CA ILE A 569 -24.40 -22.64 -6.21
C ILE A 569 -25.41 -23.70 -5.76
N VAL A 570 -25.33 -24.12 -4.49
CA VAL A 570 -26.23 -25.13 -3.91
C VAL A 570 -27.67 -24.61 -3.87
N ARG A 571 -27.89 -23.35 -3.45
CA ARG A 571 -29.23 -22.74 -3.46
C ARG A 571 -29.80 -22.65 -4.86
N SER A 572 -28.98 -22.23 -5.83
CA SER A 572 -29.38 -22.13 -7.24
C SER A 572 -29.77 -23.49 -7.82
N TYR A 573 -29.05 -24.55 -7.46
CA TYR A 573 -29.37 -25.90 -7.90
C TYR A 573 -30.64 -26.45 -7.24
N ALA A 574 -30.81 -26.24 -5.94
CA ALA A 574 -31.95 -26.74 -5.16
C ALA A 574 -33.23 -25.88 -5.28
N GLY A 575 -33.20 -24.76 -6.01
CA GLY A 575 -34.36 -23.86 -6.15
C GLY A 575 -34.77 -23.19 -4.84
N ILE A 576 -33.80 -22.85 -3.98
CA ILE A 576 -34.04 -22.20 -2.68
C ILE A 576 -33.98 -20.69 -2.87
N ALA A 577 -35.06 -19.97 -2.55
CA ALA A 577 -35.10 -18.51 -2.66
C ALA A 577 -34.26 -17.85 -1.55
N PRO A 578 -33.70 -16.64 -1.75
CA PRO A 578 -32.85 -15.96 -0.76
C PRO A 578 -33.50 -15.70 0.61
N GLY A 579 -34.84 -15.72 0.69
CA GLY A 579 -35.63 -15.53 1.91
C GLY A 579 -36.11 -16.82 2.61
N ASP A 580 -35.93 -17.99 1.98
CA ASP A 580 -36.36 -19.27 2.55
C ASP A 580 -35.43 -19.67 3.71
N ARG A 581 -35.93 -19.64 4.94
CA ARG A 581 -35.19 -20.09 6.14
C ARG A 581 -35.89 -21.28 6.81
N GLY A 582 -35.11 -22.20 7.36
CA GLY A 582 -35.60 -23.33 8.16
C GLY A 582 -35.92 -24.60 7.35
N THR A 583 -36.90 -25.36 7.83
CA THR A 583 -37.24 -26.74 7.41
C THR A 583 -37.61 -26.89 5.94
N GLY A 584 -38.13 -25.83 5.29
CA GLY A 584 -38.48 -25.83 3.87
C GLY A 584 -37.29 -25.74 2.91
N ALA A 585 -36.17 -25.16 3.35
CA ALA A 585 -34.91 -25.16 2.60
C ALA A 585 -34.18 -26.50 2.74
N GLU A 586 -34.21 -27.09 3.94
CA GLU A 586 -33.65 -28.42 4.23
C GLU A 586 -34.34 -29.52 3.40
N HIS A 587 -35.67 -29.51 3.33
CA HIS A 587 -36.42 -30.49 2.51
C HIS A 587 -36.08 -30.39 1.01
N ARG A 588 -36.00 -29.17 0.47
CA ARG A 588 -35.63 -28.95 -0.94
C ARG A 588 -34.20 -29.41 -1.23
N LEU A 589 -33.27 -29.17 -0.31
CA LEU A 589 -31.91 -29.66 -0.43
C LEU A 589 -31.84 -31.19 -0.39
N ALA A 590 -32.51 -31.81 0.58
CA ALA A 590 -32.59 -33.26 0.72
C ALA A 590 -33.17 -33.91 -0.54
N ALA A 591 -34.28 -33.36 -1.07
CA ALA A 591 -34.88 -33.83 -2.31
C ALA A 591 -33.91 -33.73 -3.50
N ALA A 592 -33.22 -32.59 -3.66
CA ALA A 592 -32.28 -32.38 -4.77
C ALA A 592 -31.06 -33.31 -4.70
N VAL A 593 -30.56 -33.61 -3.50
CA VAL A 593 -29.42 -34.51 -3.30
C VAL A 593 -29.83 -35.98 -3.46
N HIS A 594 -30.99 -36.39 -2.92
CA HIS A 594 -31.49 -37.76 -3.09
C HIS A 594 -31.85 -38.07 -4.55
N ASP A 595 -32.33 -37.09 -5.32
CA ASP A 595 -32.54 -37.26 -6.77
C ASP A 595 -31.23 -37.52 -7.53
N LEU A 596 -30.13 -36.93 -7.07
CA LEU A 596 -28.80 -37.08 -7.69
C LEU A 596 -28.06 -38.36 -7.27
N LEU A 597 -27.98 -38.62 -5.96
CA LEU A 597 -27.11 -39.65 -5.35
C LEU A 597 -27.89 -40.87 -4.83
N GLY A 598 -29.23 -40.84 -4.86
CA GLY A 598 -30.08 -41.85 -4.22
C GLY A 598 -30.14 -41.70 -2.68
N THR A 599 -30.68 -42.71 -2.00
CA THR A 599 -30.72 -42.77 -0.52
C THR A 599 -29.65 -43.74 -0.01
N GLY A 600 -28.65 -43.22 0.72
CA GLY A 600 -27.55 -44.04 1.23
C GLY A 600 -26.54 -43.24 2.04
N ARG A 601 -25.58 -43.95 2.67
CA ARG A 601 -24.57 -43.35 3.57
C ARG A 601 -23.71 -42.26 2.91
N GLU A 602 -23.55 -42.28 1.59
CA GLU A 602 -22.84 -41.25 0.84
C GLU A 602 -23.68 -39.98 0.70
N ALA A 603 -24.97 -40.10 0.38
CA ALA A 603 -25.91 -38.99 0.31
C ALA A 603 -26.04 -38.27 1.68
N ASP A 604 -26.08 -39.03 2.78
CA ASP A 604 -26.13 -38.47 4.14
C ASP A 604 -24.88 -37.65 4.49
N ARG A 605 -23.69 -38.11 4.09
CA ARG A 605 -22.43 -37.38 4.29
C ARG A 605 -22.39 -36.09 3.47
N VAL A 606 -22.84 -36.14 2.22
CA VAL A 606 -22.92 -34.97 1.35
C VAL A 606 -23.94 -33.97 1.91
N LEU A 607 -25.11 -34.45 2.35
CA LEU A 607 -26.14 -33.61 2.97
C LEU A 607 -25.65 -32.92 4.24
N ALA A 608 -24.92 -33.62 5.12
CA ALA A 608 -24.35 -33.02 6.33
C ALA A 608 -23.41 -31.84 6.00
N GLY A 609 -22.51 -32.02 5.02
CA GLY A 609 -21.61 -30.96 4.57
C GLY A 609 -22.33 -29.78 3.90
N LEU A 610 -23.39 -30.05 3.14
CA LEU A 610 -24.19 -29.02 2.46
C LEU A 610 -25.09 -28.23 3.43
N HIS A 611 -25.65 -28.87 4.46
CA HIS A 611 -26.37 -28.18 5.54
C HIS A 611 -25.45 -27.19 6.27
N GLU A 612 -24.20 -27.60 6.55
CA GLU A 612 -23.20 -26.71 7.15
C GLU A 612 -22.83 -25.54 6.23
N CYS A 613 -22.72 -25.80 4.92
CA CYS A 613 -22.47 -24.77 3.91
C CYS A 613 -23.60 -23.72 3.85
N LEU A 614 -24.85 -24.15 3.99
CA LEU A 614 -26.03 -23.28 3.94
C LEU A 614 -26.35 -22.62 5.29
N GLY A 615 -25.74 -23.08 6.38
CA GLY A 615 -26.03 -22.63 7.73
C GLY A 615 -27.36 -23.15 8.27
N LEU A 616 -27.83 -24.31 7.78
CA LEU A 616 -29.10 -24.95 8.13
C LEU A 616 -28.92 -25.99 9.26
N GLY A 617 -28.09 -25.69 10.27
CA GLY A 617 -27.82 -26.58 11.40
C GLY A 617 -27.99 -25.86 12.72
N GLY A 618 -28.82 -26.40 13.62
CA GLY A 618 -29.12 -25.84 14.93
C GLY A 618 -27.88 -25.72 15.84
N THR A 619 -27.84 -24.59 16.56
CA THR A 619 -27.05 -24.22 17.75
C THR A 619 -26.00 -25.21 18.28
N GLY A 620 -24.76 -24.72 18.43
CA GLY A 620 -23.76 -25.35 19.31
C GLY A 620 -22.33 -24.93 18.99
N ASP A 621 -21.90 -23.82 19.58
CA ASP A 621 -20.54 -23.63 20.15
C ASP A 621 -19.37 -24.29 19.42
N ARG A 622 -18.74 -23.60 18.45
CA ARG A 622 -17.43 -24.01 17.86
C ARG A 622 -16.61 -22.80 17.41
N THR A 623 -16.05 -22.10 18.38
CA THR A 623 -14.74 -21.46 18.23
C THR A 623 -13.67 -22.55 18.00
N GLU A 624 -12.65 -22.22 17.20
CA GLU A 624 -11.36 -22.94 17.11
C GLU A 624 -11.35 -24.36 16.47
N LYS A 625 -11.36 -24.42 15.12
CA LYS A 625 -10.62 -25.39 14.26
C LYS A 625 -10.91 -25.14 12.75
N GLY A 626 -10.60 -23.94 12.24
CA GLY A 626 -11.08 -23.47 10.93
C GLY A 626 -10.58 -24.22 9.67
N GLY A 627 -9.51 -25.01 9.74
CA GLY A 627 -8.89 -25.63 8.54
C GLY A 627 -9.52 -26.95 8.08
N THR A 628 -9.76 -27.89 9.01
CA THR A 628 -10.27 -29.23 8.67
C THR A 628 -11.75 -29.23 8.28
N HIS A 629 -12.55 -28.31 8.82
CA HIS A 629 -13.98 -28.21 8.52
C HIS A 629 -14.27 -27.76 7.08
N PHE A 630 -13.51 -26.80 6.55
CA PHE A 630 -13.70 -26.29 5.18
C PHE A 630 -13.42 -27.37 4.12
N THR A 631 -12.38 -28.18 4.31
CA THR A 631 -12.04 -29.26 3.37
C THR A 631 -13.14 -30.33 3.26
N GLY A 632 -13.81 -30.67 4.37
CA GLY A 632 -14.94 -31.60 4.37
C GLY A 632 -16.16 -31.05 3.64
N VAL A 633 -16.50 -29.78 3.88
CA VAL A 633 -17.60 -29.09 3.19
C VAL A 633 -17.32 -28.97 1.68
N PHE A 634 -16.09 -28.62 1.31
CA PHE A 634 -15.70 -28.53 -0.10
C PHE A 634 -15.71 -29.91 -0.78
N ALA A 635 -15.28 -30.98 -0.10
CA ALA A 635 -15.33 -32.33 -0.65
C ALA A 635 -16.78 -32.77 -0.96
N ALA A 636 -17.73 -32.48 -0.08
CA ALA A 636 -19.15 -32.73 -0.31
C ALA A 636 -19.70 -31.90 -1.48
N TRP A 637 -19.34 -30.62 -1.54
CA TRP A 637 -19.73 -29.74 -2.65
C TRP A 637 -19.13 -30.19 -3.99
N ARG A 638 -17.86 -30.59 -4.03
CA ARG A 638 -17.20 -31.09 -5.24
C ARG A 638 -17.90 -32.33 -5.76
N ARG A 639 -18.24 -33.28 -4.87
CA ARG A 639 -18.97 -34.49 -5.25
C ARG A 639 -20.31 -34.16 -5.89
N LEU A 640 -21.06 -33.20 -5.33
CA LEU A 640 -22.30 -32.70 -5.91
C LEU A 640 -22.09 -32.16 -7.34
N VAL A 641 -21.06 -31.33 -7.54
CA VAL A 641 -20.75 -30.73 -8.86
C VAL A 641 -20.34 -31.79 -9.89
N GLU A 642 -19.54 -32.77 -9.51
CA GLU A 642 -19.13 -33.89 -10.36
C GLU A 642 -20.33 -34.72 -10.83
N GLU A 643 -21.27 -35.04 -9.92
CA GLU A 643 -22.48 -35.80 -10.26
C GLU A 643 -23.44 -35.00 -11.16
N ILE A 644 -23.55 -33.69 -10.96
CA ILE A 644 -24.33 -32.82 -11.87
C ILE A 644 -23.71 -32.84 -13.26
N ALA A 645 -22.38 -32.70 -13.35
CA ALA A 645 -21.63 -32.70 -14.61
C ALA A 645 -21.68 -34.08 -15.31
N ALA A 646 -21.75 -35.18 -14.57
CA ALA A 646 -21.88 -36.52 -15.12
C ALA A 646 -23.25 -36.76 -15.80
N ARG A 647 -24.32 -36.13 -15.31
CA ARG A 647 -25.67 -36.22 -15.91
C ARG A 647 -25.87 -35.30 -17.10
N GLN A 648 -25.29 -34.10 -17.06
CA GLN A 648 -25.39 -33.12 -18.16
C GLN A 648 -24.18 -32.19 -18.14
N PRO A 649 -23.71 -31.70 -19.31
CA PRO A 649 -22.61 -30.73 -19.37
C PRO A 649 -22.88 -29.51 -18.48
N LEU A 650 -21.90 -29.19 -17.61
CA LEU A 650 -22.04 -28.15 -16.59
C LEU A 650 -21.05 -27.00 -16.85
N VAL A 651 -21.57 -25.78 -16.94
CA VAL A 651 -20.80 -24.55 -16.91
C VAL A 651 -20.92 -23.92 -15.52
N LEU A 652 -19.81 -23.90 -14.80
CA LEU A 652 -19.67 -23.29 -13.49
C LEU A 652 -19.00 -21.91 -13.61
N VAL A 653 -19.73 -20.85 -13.28
CA VAL A 653 -19.21 -19.48 -13.31
C VAL A 653 -18.89 -18.99 -11.90
N LEU A 654 -17.63 -18.64 -11.64
CA LEU A 654 -17.18 -18.03 -10.39
C LEU A 654 -16.67 -16.61 -10.64
N GLU A 655 -17.46 -15.61 -10.26
CA GLU A 655 -17.09 -14.20 -10.45
C GLU A 655 -16.25 -13.65 -9.28
N ASP A 656 -15.34 -12.72 -9.63
CA ASP A 656 -14.55 -11.91 -8.69
C ASP A 656 -13.62 -12.70 -7.75
N LEU A 657 -12.98 -13.73 -8.30
CA LEU A 657 -12.14 -14.68 -7.57
C LEU A 657 -10.93 -14.07 -6.83
N HIS A 658 -10.48 -12.87 -7.24
CA HIS A 658 -9.46 -12.08 -6.53
C HIS A 658 -9.81 -11.76 -5.06
N HIS A 659 -11.08 -11.82 -4.68
CA HIS A 659 -11.54 -11.67 -3.29
C HIS A 659 -11.50 -12.96 -2.46
N ALA A 660 -11.29 -14.12 -3.09
CA ALA A 660 -11.24 -15.41 -2.41
C ALA A 660 -9.98 -15.55 -1.55
N ASP A 661 -10.07 -16.37 -0.50
CA ASP A 661 -8.91 -16.80 0.28
C ASP A 661 -8.11 -17.86 -0.47
N ASP A 662 -6.87 -18.06 -0.03
CA ASP A 662 -5.94 -18.97 -0.68
C ASP A 662 -6.40 -20.44 -0.60
N THR A 663 -7.06 -20.83 0.50
CA THR A 663 -7.67 -22.16 0.64
C THR A 663 -8.73 -22.41 -0.44
N PHE A 664 -9.66 -21.47 -0.69
CA PHE A 664 -10.66 -21.63 -1.76
C PHE A 664 -10.02 -21.67 -3.15
N LEU A 665 -8.98 -20.86 -3.39
CA LEU A 665 -8.25 -20.86 -4.65
C LEU A 665 -7.58 -22.21 -4.94
N ASP A 666 -6.91 -22.80 -3.95
CA ASP A 666 -6.31 -24.14 -4.07
C ASP A 666 -7.37 -25.18 -4.41
N GLN A 667 -8.52 -25.11 -3.73
CA GLN A 667 -9.62 -26.03 -3.97
C GLN A 667 -10.23 -25.89 -5.38
N VAL A 668 -10.37 -24.67 -5.91
CA VAL A 668 -10.85 -24.44 -7.30
C VAL A 668 -9.85 -24.97 -8.33
N GLU A 669 -8.55 -24.80 -8.07
CA GLU A 669 -7.50 -25.35 -8.91
C GLU A 669 -7.46 -26.89 -8.89
N ASP A 670 -7.64 -27.49 -7.72
CA ASP A 670 -7.72 -28.94 -7.51
C ASP A 670 -8.92 -29.59 -8.22
N LEU A 671 -9.99 -28.84 -8.52
CA LEU A 671 -11.12 -29.35 -9.29
C LEU A 671 -10.71 -29.84 -10.68
N THR A 672 -9.69 -29.26 -11.30
CA THR A 672 -9.24 -29.71 -12.63
C THR A 672 -8.33 -30.93 -12.58
N GLU A 673 -7.54 -31.09 -11.52
CA GLU A 673 -6.57 -32.18 -11.39
C GLU A 673 -7.17 -33.45 -10.80
N ARG A 674 -8.14 -33.31 -9.89
CA ARG A 674 -8.69 -34.42 -9.10
C ARG A 674 -10.08 -34.87 -9.53
N ALA A 675 -10.75 -34.15 -10.42
CA ALA A 675 -12.09 -34.53 -10.85
C ALA A 675 -12.07 -35.74 -11.80
N LEU A 676 -13.17 -36.49 -11.77
CA LEU A 676 -13.45 -37.57 -12.71
C LEU A 676 -13.53 -37.02 -14.15
N ARG A 677 -13.48 -37.92 -15.15
CA ARG A 677 -13.72 -37.55 -16.56
C ARG A 677 -15.17 -37.13 -16.76
N VAL A 678 -15.47 -35.86 -16.47
CA VAL A 678 -16.80 -35.25 -16.60
C VAL A 678 -16.73 -33.98 -17.45
N PRO A 679 -17.80 -33.64 -18.20
CA PRO A 679 -17.88 -32.42 -19.00
C PRO A 679 -18.17 -31.19 -18.12
N LEU A 680 -17.16 -30.77 -17.35
CA LEU A 680 -17.21 -29.61 -16.43
C LEU A 680 -16.37 -28.44 -16.97
N PHE A 681 -17.02 -27.32 -17.31
CA PHE A 681 -16.31 -26.10 -17.71
C PHE A 681 -16.40 -25.04 -16.61
N ILE A 682 -15.26 -24.65 -16.05
CA ILE A 682 -15.18 -23.67 -14.96
C ILE A 682 -14.71 -22.34 -15.54
N VAL A 683 -15.58 -21.33 -15.56
CA VAL A 683 -15.23 -19.97 -15.99
C VAL A 683 -15.10 -19.07 -14.78
N THR A 684 -13.91 -18.53 -14.55
CA THR A 684 -13.66 -17.65 -13.41
C THR A 684 -13.33 -16.23 -13.88
N THR A 685 -13.82 -15.20 -13.20
CA THR A 685 -13.39 -13.82 -13.45
C THR A 685 -12.51 -13.33 -12.32
N ALA A 686 -11.43 -12.64 -12.65
CA ALA A 686 -10.53 -12.06 -11.66
C ALA A 686 -9.87 -10.78 -12.17
N ARG A 687 -9.33 -9.99 -11.24
CA ARG A 687 -8.50 -8.84 -11.55
C ARG A 687 -7.00 -9.24 -11.57
N PRO A 688 -6.11 -8.45 -12.19
CA PRO A 688 -4.68 -8.78 -12.31
C PRO A 688 -3.97 -9.03 -10.96
N GLU A 689 -4.49 -8.48 -9.87
CA GLU A 689 -4.00 -8.66 -8.51
C GLU A 689 -4.01 -10.12 -8.08
N LEU A 690 -4.91 -10.95 -8.61
CA LEU A 690 -4.90 -12.39 -8.35
C LEU A 690 -3.60 -13.03 -8.87
N ARG A 691 -3.14 -12.65 -10.07
CA ARG A 691 -1.86 -13.13 -10.61
C ARG A 691 -0.65 -12.55 -9.89
N GLN A 692 -0.76 -11.33 -9.35
CA GLN A 692 0.30 -10.74 -8.54
C GLN A 692 0.43 -11.49 -7.20
N ARG A 693 -0.71 -11.83 -6.56
CA ARG A 693 -0.75 -12.65 -5.34
C ARG A 693 -0.31 -14.09 -5.60
N ARG A 694 -0.72 -14.66 -6.73
CA ARG A 694 -0.41 -16.04 -7.15
C ARG A 694 0.12 -16.09 -8.58
N PRO A 695 1.44 -15.92 -8.77
CA PRO A 695 2.06 -15.98 -10.10
C PRO A 695 1.89 -17.34 -10.81
N ARG A 696 1.66 -18.42 -10.04
CA ARG A 696 1.43 -19.78 -10.57
C ARG A 696 -0.02 -20.06 -10.96
N TRP A 697 -0.95 -19.12 -10.77
CA TRP A 697 -2.37 -19.32 -11.11
C TRP A 697 -2.55 -19.71 -12.58
N CYS A 698 -3.15 -20.88 -12.82
CA CYS A 698 -3.29 -21.53 -14.13
C CYS A 698 -1.96 -21.88 -14.86
N CYS A 699 -0.79 -21.67 -14.27
CA CYS A 699 0.49 -21.93 -14.92
C CYS A 699 0.94 -23.39 -14.71
N GLY A 700 1.29 -24.08 -15.81
CA GLY A 700 1.84 -25.44 -15.75
C GLY A 700 0.79 -26.56 -15.64
N LYS A 701 -0.50 -26.22 -15.65
CA LYS A 701 -1.62 -27.19 -15.66
C LYS A 701 -2.08 -27.46 -17.09
N ARG A 702 -2.47 -28.71 -17.38
CA ARG A 702 -2.83 -29.14 -18.74
C ARG A 702 -4.20 -28.63 -19.20
N ASP A 703 -5.16 -28.55 -18.29
CA ASP A 703 -6.55 -28.20 -18.58
C ASP A 703 -6.95 -26.85 -17.93
N ALA A 704 -6.05 -25.86 -18.05
CA ALA A 704 -6.27 -24.50 -17.55
C ALA A 704 -5.82 -23.44 -18.57
N THR A 705 -6.66 -22.43 -18.82
CA THR A 705 -6.41 -21.33 -19.76
C THR A 705 -6.69 -19.98 -19.10
N ALA A 706 -5.82 -19.00 -19.31
CA ALA A 706 -6.06 -17.62 -18.88
C ALA A 706 -6.29 -16.70 -20.09
N VAL A 707 -7.43 -16.02 -20.11
CA VAL A 707 -7.81 -15.04 -21.14
C VAL A 707 -7.66 -13.64 -20.54
N VAL A 708 -6.75 -12.83 -21.08
CA VAL A 708 -6.53 -11.45 -20.62
C VAL A 708 -7.33 -10.49 -21.48
N LEU A 709 -8.07 -9.58 -20.85
CA LEU A 709 -8.87 -8.56 -21.52
C LEU A 709 -8.12 -7.23 -21.56
N ASP A 710 -7.76 -6.80 -22.77
CA ASP A 710 -7.19 -5.47 -23.02
C ASP A 710 -8.29 -4.40 -23.12
N PRO A 711 -7.99 -3.10 -22.95
CA PRO A 711 -8.93 -2.02 -23.26
C PRO A 711 -9.49 -2.10 -24.67
N LEU A 712 -10.76 -1.70 -24.85
CA LEU A 712 -11.37 -1.59 -26.18
C LEU A 712 -10.58 -0.59 -27.04
N SER A 713 -10.51 -0.87 -28.35
CA SER A 713 -9.97 0.07 -29.32
C SER A 713 -10.83 1.34 -29.38
N ASP A 714 -10.24 2.44 -29.88
CA ASP A 714 -10.96 3.70 -30.06
C ASP A 714 -12.22 3.51 -30.93
N GLY A 715 -12.12 2.72 -32.02
CA GLY A 715 -13.26 2.39 -32.87
C GLY A 715 -14.35 1.58 -32.16
N ALA A 716 -13.98 0.59 -31.34
CA ALA A 716 -14.93 -0.18 -30.54
C ALA A 716 -15.58 0.67 -29.44
N THR A 717 -14.84 1.61 -28.86
CA THR A 717 -15.35 2.57 -27.87
C THR A 717 -16.34 3.55 -28.50
N THR A 718 -16.05 4.06 -29.69
CA THR A 718 -16.99 4.89 -30.46
C THR A 718 -18.27 4.12 -30.77
N ALA A 719 -18.15 2.86 -31.26
CA ALA A 719 -19.32 2.03 -31.53
C ALA A 719 -20.17 1.76 -30.27
N LEU A 720 -19.54 1.61 -29.10
CA LEU A 720 -20.24 1.48 -27.83
C LEU A 720 -20.98 2.76 -27.43
N LEU A 721 -20.34 3.93 -27.57
CA LEU A 721 -20.96 5.22 -27.31
C LEU A 721 -22.12 5.50 -28.27
N ASP A 722 -21.98 5.15 -29.55
CA ASP A 722 -23.04 5.31 -30.54
C ASP A 722 -24.30 4.52 -30.14
N ARG A 723 -24.12 3.30 -29.62
CA ARG A 723 -25.22 2.48 -29.10
C ARG A 723 -25.83 3.02 -27.82
N LEU A 724 -25.00 3.44 -26.86
CA LEU A 724 -25.49 3.99 -25.58
C LEU A 724 -26.23 5.32 -25.74
N LEU A 725 -25.77 6.17 -26.67
CA LEU A 725 -26.35 7.49 -26.94
C LEU A 725 -27.40 7.45 -28.05
N THR A 726 -27.71 6.26 -28.61
CA THR A 726 -28.61 6.08 -29.74
C THR A 726 -28.25 6.99 -30.94
N ARG A 727 -26.96 7.21 -31.17
CA ARG A 727 -26.42 8.02 -32.27
C ARG A 727 -26.27 7.16 -33.53
N PRO A 728 -26.39 7.74 -34.73
CA PRO A 728 -26.04 7.03 -35.95
C PRO A 728 -24.55 6.65 -35.92
N PRO A 729 -24.18 5.43 -36.35
CA PRO A 729 -22.80 4.96 -36.29
C PRO A 729 -21.88 5.82 -37.17
N GLY A 730 -20.69 6.13 -36.67
CA GLY A 730 -19.63 6.77 -37.47
C GLY A 730 -19.46 8.27 -37.27
N ILE A 731 -20.13 8.89 -36.29
CA ILE A 731 -19.82 10.26 -35.87
C ILE A 731 -18.47 10.22 -35.10
N PRO A 732 -17.45 10.97 -35.54
CA PRO A 732 -16.18 11.01 -34.82
C PRO A 732 -16.39 11.63 -33.43
N VAL A 733 -16.06 10.84 -32.42
CA VAL A 733 -16.04 11.29 -31.03
C VAL A 733 -14.75 12.08 -30.80
N ASP A 734 -14.82 13.13 -29.98
CA ASP A 734 -13.66 13.93 -29.60
C ASP A 734 -12.52 13.01 -29.08
N PRO A 735 -11.31 13.07 -29.66
CA PRO A 735 -10.14 12.32 -29.19
C PRO A 735 -9.82 12.56 -27.70
N GLN A 736 -10.15 13.74 -27.17
CA GLN A 736 -9.98 14.03 -25.74
C GLN A 736 -10.91 13.19 -24.87
N LEU A 737 -12.15 12.96 -25.32
CA LEU A 737 -13.12 12.12 -24.61
C LEU A 737 -12.75 10.64 -24.70
N LEU A 738 -12.27 10.18 -25.86
CA LEU A 738 -11.76 8.82 -26.02
C LEU A 738 -10.55 8.56 -25.09
N SER A 739 -9.65 9.53 -24.97
CA SER A 739 -8.52 9.47 -24.03
C SER A 739 -8.96 9.43 -22.55
N LEU A 740 -10.07 10.10 -22.20
CA LEU A 740 -10.64 10.04 -20.85
C LEU A 740 -11.26 8.66 -20.57
N ILE A 741 -12.05 8.12 -21.50
CA ILE A 741 -12.69 6.80 -21.34
C ILE A 741 -11.64 5.68 -21.34
N GLY A 742 -10.58 5.82 -22.14
CA GLY A 742 -9.44 4.91 -22.14
C GLY A 742 -9.79 3.47 -22.51
N GLY A 743 -10.84 3.25 -23.31
CA GLY A 743 -11.27 1.92 -23.76
C GLY A 743 -11.93 1.05 -22.68
N ILE A 744 -12.30 1.61 -21.51
CA ILE A 744 -12.97 0.87 -20.44
C ILE A 744 -14.50 1.01 -20.63
N PRO A 745 -15.24 -0.07 -20.96
CA PRO A 745 -16.69 0.00 -21.25
C PRO A 745 -17.52 0.67 -20.15
N ARG A 746 -17.24 0.34 -18.89
CA ARG A 746 -17.95 0.96 -17.75
C ARG A 746 -17.76 2.48 -17.71
N TYR A 747 -16.62 3.00 -18.14
CA TYR A 747 -16.43 4.46 -18.19
C TYR A 747 -17.35 5.06 -19.25
N ALA A 748 -17.45 4.44 -20.43
CA ALA A 748 -18.36 4.88 -21.48
C ALA A 748 -19.83 4.89 -21.02
N GLU A 749 -20.26 3.87 -20.27
CA GLU A 749 -21.60 3.79 -19.66
C GLU A 749 -21.85 4.94 -18.67
N GLU A 750 -20.88 5.26 -17.81
CA GLU A 750 -20.99 6.35 -16.83
C GLU A 750 -20.92 7.75 -17.47
N TYR A 751 -20.19 7.90 -18.58
CA TYR A 751 -20.12 9.16 -19.32
C TYR A 751 -21.35 9.39 -20.21
N ALA A 752 -22.06 8.34 -20.63
CA ALA A 752 -23.20 8.48 -21.55
C ALA A 752 -24.29 9.43 -21.03
N PRO A 753 -24.78 9.34 -19.77
CA PRO A 753 -25.75 10.29 -19.22
C PRO A 753 -25.26 11.74 -19.21
N ALA A 754 -23.98 11.96 -18.90
CA ALA A 754 -23.37 13.29 -18.87
C ALA A 754 -23.22 13.90 -20.27
N LEU A 755 -23.04 13.07 -21.30
CA LEU A 755 -22.93 13.51 -22.69
C LEU A 755 -24.28 13.87 -23.32
N THR A 756 -25.38 13.33 -22.80
CA THR A 756 -26.75 13.66 -23.25
C THR A 756 -27.16 15.07 -22.82
N SER A 757 -26.64 15.58 -21.69
CA SER A 757 -26.99 16.90 -21.14
C SER A 757 -26.04 18.04 -21.55
N LEU A 758 -24.89 17.73 -22.16
CA LEU A 758 -23.89 18.72 -22.56
C LEU A 758 -24.06 19.19 -24.02
N ARG A 759 -23.66 20.44 -24.28
CA ARG A 759 -23.56 20.98 -25.65
C ARG A 759 -22.43 20.29 -26.41
N ALA A 760 -22.62 20.06 -27.71
CA ALA A 760 -21.60 19.43 -28.56
C ALA A 760 -20.26 20.21 -28.48
N GLY A 761 -19.18 19.50 -28.14
CA GLY A 761 -17.81 20.04 -28.09
C GLY A 761 -17.28 20.41 -26.70
N SER A 762 -18.05 20.27 -25.62
CA SER A 762 -17.52 20.39 -24.25
C SER A 762 -17.13 19.03 -23.67
N VAL A 763 -15.97 18.97 -23.01
CA VAL A 763 -15.50 17.76 -22.32
C VAL A 763 -16.15 17.69 -20.93
N PRO A 764 -16.92 16.63 -20.61
CA PRO A 764 -17.52 16.47 -19.27
C PRO A 764 -16.47 16.30 -18.17
N GLU A 765 -16.76 16.81 -16.98
CA GLU A 765 -16.04 16.41 -15.78
C GLU A 765 -16.24 14.90 -15.51
N PRO A 766 -15.21 14.21 -14.98
CA PRO A 766 -15.32 12.79 -14.69
C PRO A 766 -16.38 12.49 -13.63
N PRO A 767 -17.31 11.55 -13.89
CA PRO A 767 -18.29 11.09 -12.91
C PRO A 767 -17.63 10.61 -11.61
N ALA A 768 -18.34 10.75 -10.50
CA ALA A 768 -17.84 10.33 -9.18
C ALA A 768 -17.44 8.85 -9.17
N VAL A 769 -18.24 7.97 -9.79
CA VAL A 769 -17.99 6.53 -9.87
C VAL A 769 -16.66 6.22 -10.56
N VAL A 770 -16.37 6.90 -11.68
CA VAL A 770 -15.11 6.72 -12.42
C VAL A 770 -13.91 7.16 -11.57
N ARG A 771 -14.02 8.28 -10.84
CA ARG A 771 -12.97 8.71 -9.90
C ARG A 771 -12.74 7.69 -8.79
N THR A 772 -13.79 7.09 -8.25
CA THR A 772 -13.68 6.04 -7.22
C THR A 772 -12.99 4.79 -7.76
N ILE A 773 -13.31 4.34 -8.99
CA ILE A 773 -12.64 3.18 -9.61
C ILE A 773 -11.14 3.44 -9.78
N VAL A 774 -10.78 4.62 -10.29
CA VAL A 774 -9.37 5.00 -10.48
C VAL A 774 -8.66 5.16 -9.13
N ALA A 775 -9.30 5.78 -8.13
CA ALA A 775 -8.74 5.92 -6.78
C ALA A 775 -8.50 4.55 -6.12
N ALA A 776 -9.45 3.62 -6.24
CA ALA A 776 -9.31 2.25 -5.76
C ALA A 776 -8.12 1.55 -6.42
N ARG A 777 -7.94 1.72 -7.74
CA ARG A 777 -6.79 1.18 -8.48
C ARG A 777 -5.46 1.82 -8.05
N LEU A 778 -5.46 3.10 -7.68
CA LEU A 778 -4.25 3.77 -7.18
C LEU A 778 -3.87 3.33 -5.77
N ASP A 779 -4.83 2.95 -4.94
CA ASP A 779 -4.61 2.49 -3.57
C ASP A 779 -4.08 1.04 -3.46
N THR A 780 -4.09 0.27 -4.56
CA THR A 780 -3.42 -1.02 -4.62
C THR A 780 -1.91 -0.91 -4.81
N LEU A 781 -1.42 0.27 -5.23
CA LEU A 781 0.00 0.52 -5.43
C LEU A 781 0.76 0.63 -4.10
N PRO A 782 1.99 0.09 -4.01
CA PRO A 782 2.91 0.36 -2.92
C PRO A 782 3.16 1.86 -2.74
N VAL A 783 3.48 2.28 -1.50
CA VAL A 783 3.61 3.71 -1.12
C VAL A 783 4.65 4.43 -1.98
N ALA A 784 5.82 3.82 -2.20
CA ALA A 784 6.89 4.38 -3.03
C ALA A 784 6.44 4.59 -4.49
N GLU A 785 5.77 3.60 -5.09
CA GLU A 785 5.25 3.69 -6.46
C GLU A 785 4.15 4.76 -6.58
N LYS A 786 3.25 4.82 -5.59
CA LYS A 786 2.18 5.82 -5.53
C LYS A 786 2.74 7.23 -5.39
N ALA A 787 3.79 7.42 -4.60
CA ALA A 787 4.47 8.71 -4.46
C ALA A 787 5.12 9.16 -5.78
N VAL A 788 5.85 8.27 -6.46
CA VAL A 788 6.46 8.54 -7.76
C VAL A 788 5.40 8.88 -8.82
N LEU A 789 4.27 8.16 -8.83
CA LEU A 789 3.17 8.45 -9.75
C LEU A 789 2.50 9.80 -9.47
N ARG A 790 2.39 10.22 -8.20
CA ARG A 790 1.91 11.55 -7.81
C ARG A 790 2.87 12.66 -8.22
N ASP A 791 4.17 12.42 -8.12
CA ASP A 791 5.20 13.37 -8.56
C ASP A 791 5.17 13.49 -10.10
N ALA A 792 5.01 12.38 -10.80
CA ALA A 792 4.81 12.34 -12.25
C ALA A 792 3.53 13.07 -12.71
N ALA A 793 2.45 13.02 -11.91
CA ALA A 793 1.17 13.64 -12.27
C ALA A 793 1.24 15.17 -12.41
N VAL A 794 2.23 15.81 -11.79
CA VAL A 794 2.44 17.27 -11.81
C VAL A 794 2.84 17.77 -13.20
N PHE A 795 3.53 16.96 -14.01
CA PHE A 795 4.02 17.34 -15.34
C PHE A 795 2.92 17.42 -16.41
N GLY A 796 1.72 16.90 -16.15
CA GLY A 796 0.58 17.07 -17.04
C GLY A 796 0.67 16.35 -18.39
N GLY A 797 1.76 15.66 -18.72
CA GLY A 797 1.98 15.04 -20.03
C GLY A 797 3.13 14.04 -20.02
N THR A 798 4.20 14.34 -20.74
CA THR A 798 5.43 13.55 -20.75
C THR A 798 6.19 13.72 -19.44
N VAL A 799 6.76 12.63 -18.96
CA VAL A 799 7.41 12.49 -17.66
C VAL A 799 8.84 12.00 -17.90
N TRP A 800 9.79 12.65 -17.25
CA TRP A 800 11.22 12.29 -17.29
C TRP A 800 11.68 11.77 -15.94
N THR A 801 12.59 10.79 -15.91
CA THR A 801 13.03 10.20 -14.64
C THR A 801 13.77 11.24 -13.78
N ALA A 802 14.60 12.09 -14.38
CA ALA A 802 15.27 13.19 -13.67
C ALA A 802 14.29 14.26 -13.18
N GLY A 803 13.24 14.54 -13.95
CA GLY A 803 12.21 15.50 -13.56
C GLY A 803 11.38 15.04 -12.37
N VAL A 804 10.97 13.78 -12.36
CA VAL A 804 10.24 13.19 -11.22
C VAL A 804 11.12 13.12 -9.97
N ALA A 805 12.39 12.77 -10.11
CA ALA A 805 13.35 12.80 -9.01
C ALA A 805 13.50 14.21 -8.41
N ALA A 806 13.58 15.25 -9.26
CA ALA A 806 13.68 16.64 -8.82
C ALA A 806 12.41 17.15 -8.12
N VAL A 807 11.22 16.78 -8.61
CA VAL A 807 9.94 17.17 -7.99
C VAL A 807 9.74 16.46 -6.65
N GLY A 808 9.99 15.16 -6.61
CA GLY A 808 9.85 14.34 -5.41
C GLY A 808 10.95 14.56 -4.37
N GLY A 809 12.13 15.07 -4.77
CA GLY A 809 13.32 15.13 -3.93
C GLY A 809 13.88 13.75 -3.59
N ARG A 810 13.70 12.77 -4.48
CA ARG A 810 14.08 11.36 -4.31
C ARG A 810 15.33 11.03 -5.12
N ALA A 811 16.05 9.97 -4.74
CA ALA A 811 17.20 9.51 -5.51
C ALA A 811 16.76 8.97 -6.88
N HIS A 812 17.53 9.29 -7.92
CA HIS A 812 17.23 8.93 -9.30
C HIS A 812 17.05 7.40 -9.51
N ARG A 813 17.85 6.58 -8.82
CA ARG A 813 17.78 5.11 -8.91
C ARG A 813 16.43 4.54 -8.42
N ASP A 814 15.92 5.08 -7.32
CA ASP A 814 14.66 4.60 -6.72
C ASP A 814 13.46 4.99 -7.61
N VAL A 815 13.50 6.18 -8.18
CA VAL A 815 12.50 6.67 -9.13
C VAL A 815 12.49 5.82 -10.40
N ASP A 816 13.66 5.52 -10.96
CA ASP A 816 13.76 4.67 -12.17
C ASP A 816 13.25 3.24 -11.93
N ALA A 817 13.56 2.65 -10.76
CA ALA A 817 13.01 1.34 -10.38
C ALA A 817 11.48 1.38 -10.27
N ALA A 818 10.93 2.41 -9.61
CA ALA A 818 9.49 2.59 -9.46
C ALA A 818 8.77 2.84 -10.80
N LEU A 819 9.36 3.64 -11.71
CA LEU A 819 8.78 3.89 -13.04
C LEU A 819 8.74 2.62 -13.90
N ARG A 820 9.77 1.76 -13.82
CA ARG A 820 9.78 0.44 -14.48
C ARG A 820 8.70 -0.50 -13.93
N LEU A 821 8.42 -0.45 -12.62
CA LEU A 821 7.32 -1.22 -12.03
C LEU A 821 5.94 -0.68 -12.44
N LEU A 822 5.78 0.64 -12.46
CA LEU A 822 4.55 1.30 -12.94
C LEU A 822 4.28 1.05 -14.42
N GLU A 823 5.31 0.89 -15.25
CA GLU A 823 5.20 0.45 -16.64
C GLU A 823 4.67 -0.99 -16.73
N ARG A 824 5.22 -1.92 -15.93
CA ARG A 824 4.73 -3.32 -15.88
C ARG A 824 3.29 -3.45 -15.38
N LYS A 825 2.84 -2.49 -14.56
CA LYS A 825 1.46 -2.39 -14.05
C LYS A 825 0.54 -1.57 -14.97
N ASP A 826 0.99 -1.23 -16.18
CA ASP A 826 0.25 -0.50 -17.21
C ASP A 826 -0.23 0.92 -16.81
N PHE A 827 0.39 1.55 -15.81
CA PHE A 827 0.11 2.96 -15.47
C PHE A 827 0.85 3.93 -16.40
N LEU A 828 2.07 3.55 -16.79
CA LEU A 828 2.95 4.33 -17.65
C LEU A 828 3.26 3.57 -18.94
N ARG A 829 3.54 4.30 -20.01
CA ARG A 829 4.11 3.77 -21.26
C ARG A 829 5.39 4.50 -21.56
N ARG A 830 6.46 3.75 -21.83
CA ARG A 830 7.70 4.32 -22.35
C ARG A 830 7.50 4.79 -23.79
N VAL A 831 7.84 6.04 -24.07
CA VAL A 831 7.70 6.66 -25.41
C VAL A 831 9.04 6.73 -26.13
N GLY A 832 10.14 6.91 -25.41
CA GLY A 832 11.46 6.98 -26.00
C GLY A 832 12.58 7.14 -24.98
N ARG A 833 13.79 7.34 -25.51
CA ARG A 833 14.97 7.79 -24.76
C ARG A 833 15.40 9.11 -25.36
N ASN A 834 15.61 10.12 -24.53
CA ASN A 834 16.13 11.39 -25.01
C ASN A 834 17.63 11.21 -25.32
N PRO A 835 18.06 11.27 -26.60
CA PRO A 835 19.42 10.91 -26.97
C PRO A 835 20.50 11.87 -26.44
N ARG A 836 20.12 13.06 -25.94
CA ARG A 836 21.06 14.07 -25.45
C ARG A 836 21.30 14.04 -23.94
N GLN A 837 20.46 13.34 -23.16
CA GLN A 837 20.51 13.32 -21.69
C GLN A 837 20.46 11.91 -21.07
N ASP A 838 20.43 10.85 -21.89
CA ASP A 838 20.27 9.44 -21.47
C ASP A 838 19.08 9.19 -20.52
N ASP A 839 18.09 10.08 -20.55
CA ASP A 839 16.88 10.00 -19.73
C ASP A 839 15.75 9.28 -20.49
N THR A 840 14.96 8.49 -19.79
CA THR A 840 13.85 7.73 -20.35
C THR A 840 12.55 8.51 -20.22
N GLU A 841 11.82 8.62 -21.33
CA GLU A 841 10.56 9.35 -21.40
C GLU A 841 9.38 8.41 -21.21
N TYR A 842 8.53 8.76 -20.25
CA TYR A 842 7.31 8.05 -19.91
C TYR A 842 6.09 8.94 -20.18
N VAL A 843 4.98 8.34 -20.56
CA VAL A 843 3.67 9.00 -20.63
C VAL A 843 2.68 8.20 -19.81
N VAL A 844 1.87 8.89 -18.99
CA VAL A 844 0.78 8.23 -18.27
C VAL A 844 -0.25 7.73 -19.27
N ARG A 845 -0.56 6.43 -19.26
CA ARG A 845 -1.46 5.82 -20.27
C ARG A 845 -2.86 6.42 -20.25
N HIS A 846 -3.38 6.67 -19.06
CA HIS A 846 -4.75 7.18 -18.88
C HIS A 846 -4.72 8.58 -18.26
N ARG A 847 -5.34 9.54 -18.94
CA ARG A 847 -5.45 10.92 -18.46
C ARG A 847 -6.15 10.99 -17.10
N LEU A 848 -7.19 10.18 -16.89
CA LEU A 848 -7.93 10.13 -15.63
C LEU A 848 -7.08 9.68 -14.43
N VAL A 849 -6.16 8.73 -14.63
CA VAL A 849 -5.23 8.29 -13.57
C VAL A 849 -4.41 9.48 -13.09
N ARG A 850 -3.85 10.24 -14.03
CA ARG A 850 -3.10 11.47 -13.73
C ARG A 850 -3.96 12.50 -13.01
N ASP A 851 -5.15 12.78 -13.51
CA ASP A 851 -6.02 13.82 -12.97
C ASP A 851 -6.49 13.45 -11.55
N VAL A 852 -6.78 12.17 -11.27
CA VAL A 852 -7.10 11.67 -9.92
C VAL A 852 -5.86 11.70 -9.01
N CYS A 853 -4.68 11.29 -9.47
CA CYS A 853 -3.43 11.41 -8.71
C CYS A 853 -3.14 12.86 -8.30
N TYR A 854 -3.31 13.80 -9.24
CA TYR A 854 -3.13 15.22 -8.97
C TYR A 854 -4.21 15.74 -8.00
N ALA A 855 -5.46 15.27 -8.13
CA ALA A 855 -6.54 15.61 -7.22
C ALA A 855 -6.30 15.16 -5.76
N GLN A 856 -5.60 14.04 -5.55
CA GLN A 856 -5.24 13.53 -4.22
C GLN A 856 -4.20 14.41 -3.48
N LEU A 857 -3.40 15.19 -4.22
CA LEU A 857 -2.41 16.09 -3.61
C LEU A 857 -3.09 17.26 -2.89
N THR A 858 -2.54 17.65 -1.74
CA THR A 858 -2.97 18.86 -1.04
C THR A 858 -2.61 20.11 -1.83
N ARG A 859 -3.28 21.23 -1.55
CA ARG A 859 -2.96 22.51 -2.19
C ARG A 859 -1.50 22.93 -1.94
N GLN A 860 -1.00 22.70 -0.72
CA GLN A 860 0.39 23.01 -0.35
C GLN A 860 1.39 22.13 -1.11
N ASP A 861 1.13 20.82 -1.23
CA ASP A 861 1.99 19.91 -1.99
C ASP A 861 2.02 20.26 -3.48
N ARG A 862 0.87 20.62 -4.07
CA ARG A 862 0.81 21.06 -5.48
C ARG A 862 1.68 22.30 -5.70
N LEU A 863 1.58 23.31 -4.83
CA LEU A 863 2.40 24.51 -4.90
C LEU A 863 3.89 24.18 -4.80
N LEU A 864 4.29 23.37 -3.81
CA LEU A 864 5.68 22.97 -3.62
C LEU A 864 6.23 22.20 -4.84
N LYS A 865 5.48 21.22 -5.35
CA LYS A 865 5.88 20.40 -6.49
C LYS A 865 5.95 21.20 -7.78
N HIS A 866 5.01 22.11 -8.02
CA HIS A 866 5.08 23.02 -9.16
C HIS A 866 6.31 23.94 -9.11
N ARG A 867 6.69 24.47 -7.94
CA ARG A 867 7.93 25.23 -7.77
C ARG A 867 9.18 24.40 -8.08
N ARG A 868 9.25 23.17 -7.58
CA ARG A 868 10.36 22.25 -7.88
C ARG A 868 10.44 21.89 -9.35
N ALA A 869 9.29 21.65 -10.00
CA ALA A 869 9.21 21.40 -11.43
C ALA A 869 9.73 22.60 -12.23
N ILE A 870 9.33 23.82 -11.87
CA ILE A 870 9.83 25.06 -12.50
C ILE A 870 11.34 25.19 -12.35
N GLY A 871 11.89 24.93 -11.17
CA GLY A 871 13.34 24.97 -10.93
C GLY A 871 14.11 23.99 -11.82
N TRP A 872 13.59 22.76 -11.97
CA TRP A 872 14.20 21.75 -12.83
C TRP A 872 14.07 22.10 -14.32
N ILE A 873 12.88 22.50 -14.78
CA ILE A 873 12.64 22.86 -16.19
C ILE A 873 13.42 24.11 -16.58
N GLY A 874 13.61 25.05 -15.65
CA GLY A 874 14.41 26.26 -15.87
C GLY A 874 15.87 25.97 -16.27
N ALA A 875 16.41 24.82 -15.86
CA ALA A 875 17.74 24.32 -16.22
C ALA A 875 17.77 23.57 -17.56
N LEU A 876 16.62 23.23 -18.15
CA LEU A 876 16.53 22.55 -19.44
C LEU A 876 16.70 23.52 -20.62
N PRO A 877 17.03 23.00 -21.82
CA PRO A 877 17.09 23.80 -23.04
C PRO A 877 15.78 24.52 -23.35
N ALA A 878 15.88 25.67 -24.02
CA ALA A 878 14.77 26.62 -24.23
C ALA A 878 13.58 26.09 -25.06
N GLN A 879 13.70 24.91 -25.67
CA GLN A 879 12.65 24.22 -26.41
C GLN A 879 11.46 23.76 -25.54
N HIS A 880 11.59 23.76 -24.20
CA HIS A 880 10.57 23.30 -23.26
C HIS A 880 9.74 24.45 -22.63
N GLY A 881 9.71 25.64 -23.26
CA GLY A 881 9.00 26.81 -22.75
C GLY A 881 7.50 26.59 -22.50
N ASP A 882 6.88 25.68 -23.25
CA ASP A 882 5.45 25.37 -23.11
C ASP A 882 5.12 24.70 -21.76
N LEU A 883 6.06 23.90 -21.22
CA LEU A 883 5.91 23.29 -19.90
C LEU A 883 6.06 24.32 -18.78
N LEU A 884 6.95 25.30 -18.94
CA LEU A 884 7.07 26.42 -18.00
C LEU A 884 5.77 27.23 -17.94
N VAL A 885 5.18 27.53 -19.09
CA VAL A 885 3.87 28.21 -19.18
C VAL A 885 2.80 27.44 -18.41
N HIS A 886 2.73 26.11 -18.59
CA HIS A 886 1.78 25.27 -17.87
C HIS A 886 1.95 25.38 -16.35
N HIS A 887 3.17 25.22 -15.83
CA HIS A 887 3.41 25.22 -14.38
C HIS A 887 3.24 26.59 -13.74
N TYR A 888 3.63 27.69 -14.41
CA TYR A 888 3.40 29.04 -13.89
C TYR A 888 1.91 29.38 -13.85
N ARG A 889 1.11 29.01 -14.87
CA ARG A 889 -0.35 29.16 -14.84
C ARG A 889 -0.99 28.41 -13.68
N GLN A 890 -0.59 27.16 -13.45
CA GLN A 890 -1.09 26.37 -12.32
C GLN A 890 -0.72 26.99 -10.98
N LEU A 891 0.50 27.53 -10.87
CA LEU A 891 0.99 28.11 -9.64
C LEU A 891 0.25 29.42 -9.28
N VAL A 892 -0.08 30.27 -10.27
CA VAL A 892 -0.95 31.44 -10.08
C VAL A 892 -2.38 31.00 -9.71
N ALA A 893 -2.96 30.04 -10.44
CA ALA A 893 -4.31 29.54 -10.15
C ALA A 893 -4.43 28.93 -8.74
N LEU A 894 -3.39 28.26 -8.25
CA LEU A 894 -3.33 27.71 -6.90
C LEU A 894 -3.08 28.76 -5.81
N SER A 895 -2.60 29.95 -6.16
CA SER A 895 -2.24 31.01 -5.22
C SER A 895 -3.35 32.08 -5.09
N ALA A 896 -4.18 32.24 -6.12
CA ALA A 896 -5.27 33.21 -6.26
C ALA A 896 -6.50 33.02 -5.32
N ALA A 897 -6.32 32.59 -4.07
CA ALA A 897 -7.44 32.44 -3.12
C ALA A 897 -7.86 33.74 -2.40
N ASP A 898 -7.08 34.82 -2.52
CA ASP A 898 -7.46 36.15 -2.06
C ASP A 898 -7.69 37.05 -3.28
N GLU A 899 -8.95 37.33 -3.62
CA GLU A 899 -9.37 38.05 -4.83
C GLU A 899 -8.94 39.53 -4.88
N GLN A 900 -8.23 40.05 -3.87
CA GLN A 900 -8.08 41.50 -3.66
C GLN A 900 -6.64 42.04 -3.65
N ALA A 901 -5.62 41.21 -3.90
CA ALA A 901 -4.23 41.66 -4.03
C ALA A 901 -3.59 41.17 -5.33
N VAL A 902 -2.78 42.01 -6.00
CA VAL A 902 -1.89 41.57 -7.07
C VAL A 902 -0.95 40.54 -6.47
N ASP A 903 -1.19 39.27 -6.79
CA ASP A 903 -0.45 38.16 -6.22
C ASP A 903 1.05 38.33 -6.59
N PRO A 904 1.97 38.49 -5.61
CA PRO A 904 3.41 38.61 -5.89
C PRO A 904 3.94 37.44 -6.74
N VAL A 905 3.28 36.29 -6.65
CA VAL A 905 3.54 35.11 -7.44
C VAL A 905 3.24 35.30 -8.94
N ALA A 906 2.21 36.06 -9.29
CA ALA A 906 1.87 36.37 -10.68
C ALA A 906 2.95 37.27 -11.32
N VAL A 907 3.50 38.22 -10.57
CA VAL A 907 4.59 39.10 -11.02
C VAL A 907 5.88 38.31 -11.24
N GLU A 908 6.22 37.40 -10.33
CA GLU A 908 7.35 36.48 -10.48
C GLU A 908 7.19 35.59 -11.72
N ALA A 909 6.01 35.00 -11.90
CA ALA A 909 5.67 34.18 -13.05
C ALA A 909 5.83 34.95 -14.37
N CYS A 910 5.36 36.20 -14.43
CA CYS A 910 5.49 37.03 -15.62
C CYS A 910 6.96 37.33 -15.96
N ARG A 911 7.78 37.71 -14.97
CA ARG A 911 9.22 37.96 -15.19
C ARG A 911 9.93 36.71 -15.72
N ALA A 912 9.65 35.55 -15.12
CA ALA A 912 10.26 34.30 -15.52
C ALA A 912 9.82 33.83 -16.92
N LEU A 913 8.55 34.02 -17.28
CA LEU A 913 8.04 33.69 -18.62
C LEU A 913 8.61 34.60 -19.70
N VAL A 914 8.79 35.89 -19.42
CA VAL A 914 9.47 36.83 -20.35
C VAL A 914 10.92 36.40 -20.58
N GLU A 915 11.65 36.03 -19.53
CA GLU A 915 13.03 35.58 -19.65
C GLU A 915 13.14 34.22 -20.35
N ALA A 916 12.21 33.29 -20.10
CA ALA A 916 12.11 32.04 -20.86
C ALA A 916 11.82 32.30 -22.35
N GLY A 917 10.92 33.25 -22.66
CA GLY A 917 10.63 33.67 -24.03
C GLY A 917 11.86 34.25 -24.75
N ARG A 918 12.68 35.04 -24.04
CA ARG A 918 13.95 35.57 -24.57
C ARG A 918 14.95 34.46 -24.91
N ARG A 919 15.12 33.50 -23.99
CA ARG A 919 15.99 32.33 -24.22
C ARG A 919 15.50 31.47 -25.40
N ALA A 920 14.19 31.27 -25.52
CA ALA A 920 13.60 30.52 -26.64
C ALA A 920 13.78 31.25 -27.99
N ALA A 921 13.62 32.58 -28.01
CA ALA A 921 13.87 33.38 -29.19
C ALA A 921 15.36 33.34 -29.61
N ALA A 922 16.29 33.41 -28.65
CA ALA A 922 17.72 33.29 -28.91
C ALA A 922 18.12 31.91 -29.47
N ALA A 923 17.39 30.86 -29.10
CA ALA A 923 17.58 29.50 -29.59
C ALA A 923 16.85 29.20 -30.92
N GLY A 924 16.19 30.19 -31.55
CA GLY A 924 15.45 30.04 -32.80
C GLY A 924 14.03 29.44 -32.67
N GLY A 925 13.53 29.24 -31.46
CA GLY A 925 12.21 28.68 -31.16
C GLY A 925 11.10 29.73 -31.10
N HIS A 926 10.78 30.38 -32.23
CA HIS A 926 9.84 31.51 -32.26
C HIS A 926 8.43 31.19 -31.76
N ASP A 927 7.92 29.97 -32.01
CA ASP A 927 6.57 29.57 -31.58
C ASP A 927 6.46 29.42 -30.06
N SER A 928 7.48 28.86 -29.40
CA SER A 928 7.50 28.72 -27.95
C SER A 928 7.72 30.08 -27.26
N ALA A 929 8.55 30.95 -27.86
CA ALA A 929 8.71 32.33 -27.40
C ALA A 929 7.37 33.11 -27.43
N ALA A 930 6.62 33.01 -28.54
CA ALA A 930 5.31 33.65 -28.66
C ALA A 930 4.29 33.15 -27.61
N ARG A 931 4.28 31.84 -27.31
CA ARG A 931 3.43 31.27 -26.26
C ARG A 931 3.81 31.76 -24.87
N CYS A 932 5.10 31.86 -24.55
CA CYS A 932 5.58 32.41 -23.29
C CYS A 932 5.18 33.87 -23.10
N TYR A 933 5.34 34.71 -24.13
CA TYR A 933 4.94 36.12 -24.07
C TYR A 933 3.42 36.30 -23.94
N ARG A 934 2.63 35.50 -24.67
CA ARG A 934 1.17 35.52 -24.54
C ARG A 934 0.72 35.14 -23.13
N ALA A 935 1.28 34.08 -22.57
CA ALA A 935 0.97 33.65 -21.21
C ALA A 935 1.37 34.70 -20.15
N ALA A 936 2.51 35.38 -20.31
CA ALA A 936 2.91 36.47 -19.43
C ALA A 936 1.91 37.64 -19.48
N SER A 937 1.40 37.98 -20.68
CA SER A 937 0.38 39.02 -20.84
C SER A 937 -0.96 38.65 -20.20
N GLU A 938 -1.38 37.38 -20.29
CA GLU A 938 -2.62 36.89 -19.68
C GLU A 938 -2.56 36.88 -18.14
N LEU A 939 -1.38 36.60 -17.57
CA LEU A 939 -1.19 36.50 -16.11
C LEU A 939 -1.02 37.86 -15.41
N CYS A 940 -0.62 38.91 -16.12
CA CYS A 940 -0.55 40.28 -15.61
C CYS A 940 -1.06 41.29 -16.64
N PRO A 941 -2.38 41.50 -16.73
CA PRO A 941 -2.96 42.46 -17.67
C PRO A 941 -2.52 43.92 -17.40
N GLY A 942 -2.02 44.24 -16.20
CA GLY A 942 -1.58 45.60 -15.82
C GLY A 942 -0.07 45.87 -15.88
N ALA A 943 0.77 44.84 -16.11
CA ALA A 943 2.22 45.01 -16.16
C ALA A 943 2.70 44.99 -17.61
N ALA A 944 2.51 46.09 -18.34
CA ALA A 944 3.07 46.26 -19.68
C ALA A 944 4.60 46.02 -19.62
N PRO A 945 5.14 44.93 -20.18
CA PRO A 945 6.58 44.76 -20.29
C PRO A 945 7.05 45.81 -21.29
N GLY A 946 7.95 46.70 -20.85
CA GLY A 946 8.31 47.93 -21.54
C GLY A 946 8.37 47.84 -23.07
N ARG A 947 7.53 48.65 -23.73
CA ARG A 947 7.54 49.03 -25.16
C ARG A 947 8.93 49.34 -25.77
N ARG A 948 9.96 49.51 -24.95
CA ARG A 948 11.32 49.92 -25.37
C ARG A 948 12.33 48.78 -25.57
N GLN A 949 12.05 47.54 -25.14
CA GLN A 949 13.04 46.44 -25.22
C GLN A 949 12.76 45.35 -26.27
N LEU A 950 11.67 45.47 -27.05
CA LEU A 950 11.28 44.49 -28.08
C LEU A 950 11.76 44.83 -29.52
N SER A 951 12.65 45.81 -29.69
CA SER A 951 13.21 46.24 -30.98
C SER A 951 14.74 46.16 -30.89
N PRO A 952 15.42 45.20 -31.57
CA PRO A 952 15.51 45.14 -33.03
C PRO A 952 15.44 43.74 -33.68
N VAL A 953 15.24 42.65 -32.93
CA VAL A 953 15.32 41.26 -33.46
C VAL A 953 14.04 40.84 -34.23
N TYR A 954 12.92 41.54 -34.04
CA TYR A 954 11.63 41.19 -34.64
C TYR A 954 11.42 41.63 -36.10
N ARG A 955 12.28 42.49 -36.67
CA ARG A 955 12.07 43.05 -38.03
C ARG A 955 12.50 42.14 -39.19
N GLN A 956 13.16 41.01 -38.95
CA GLN A 956 13.82 40.25 -40.03
C GLN A 956 13.11 38.94 -40.47
N SER A 957 11.92 38.61 -39.95
CA SER A 957 11.21 37.38 -40.36
C SER A 957 9.84 37.69 -41.00
N PRO A 958 9.59 37.29 -42.28
CA PRO A 958 8.34 37.59 -43.00
C PRO A 958 7.08 36.92 -42.42
N ARG A 959 7.22 35.96 -41.50
CA ARG A 959 6.07 35.28 -40.85
C ARG A 959 5.61 35.95 -39.54
N ALA A 960 6.27 37.03 -39.10
CA ALA A 960 6.00 37.70 -37.82
C ALA A 960 4.83 38.72 -37.86
N SER A 961 4.25 39.03 -39.03
CA SER A 961 3.20 40.07 -39.13
C SER A 961 1.88 39.66 -38.44
N ALA A 962 1.56 38.36 -38.42
CA ALA A 962 0.37 37.86 -37.71
C ALA A 962 0.55 37.87 -36.18
N THR A 963 1.79 37.77 -35.68
CA THR A 963 2.10 37.81 -34.24
C THR A 963 2.25 39.25 -33.73
N ALA A 964 2.72 40.17 -34.57
CA ALA A 964 2.74 41.61 -34.28
C ALA A 964 1.33 42.18 -34.11
N ALA A 965 0.36 41.76 -34.94
CA ALA A 965 -1.04 42.17 -34.80
C ALA A 965 -1.68 41.72 -33.48
N VAL A 966 -1.27 40.56 -32.94
CA VAL A 966 -1.75 40.06 -31.64
C VAL A 966 -1.11 40.81 -30.47
N LEU A 967 0.10 41.36 -30.63
CA LEU A 967 0.76 42.18 -29.62
C LEU A 967 0.29 43.65 -29.65
N ASP A 968 0.01 44.21 -30.83
CA ASP A 968 -0.52 45.58 -30.96
C ASP A 968 -2.00 45.66 -30.55
N GLY A 969 -2.79 44.60 -30.73
CA GLY A 969 -4.18 44.54 -30.27
C GLY A 969 -4.38 44.31 -28.77
N VAL A 970 -3.34 43.85 -28.05
CA VAL A 970 -3.37 43.60 -26.59
C VAL A 970 -2.74 44.76 -25.79
N CYS A 971 -2.06 45.70 -26.46
CA CYS A 971 -1.44 46.88 -25.87
C CYS A 971 -2.13 48.21 -26.27
N GLY A 972 -3.37 48.15 -26.74
CA GLY A 972 -4.24 49.30 -27.04
C GLY A 972 -5.12 49.67 -25.87
#